data_AF-A0A521PWC9-F1
#
_entry.id   AF-A0A521PWC9-F1
#
_cell.length_a   1.000
_cell.length_b   1.000
_cell.length_c   1.000
_cell.angle_alpha   90.00
_cell.angle_beta   90.00
_cell.angle_gamma   90.00
#
_symmetry.space_group_name_H-M   'P 1'
#
loop_
_entity.id
_entity.type
_entity.pdbx_description
1 polymer ?
#
loop_
_entity_poly.entity_id
_entity_poly.type
_entity_poly.pdbx_seq_one_letter_code
_entity_poly.pdbx_strand_id
1 'polypeptide(L)'
;MKNEIVRKLTSLTLMTIMFAGGLSVAFPGTMPQAHASHNANLFVSAENSYSNNLLTGPMVVEVVVTDSSINRLDQAYGEPDVTVNGKKLRMIQGTDGSWHAFIADIDMAKAADATQPGLSSGADPSTRPGKGLNFGKFCSKASGLELLGFATSDTEGLALPSNATFVQSGVAVAGTSSVNGTDGTAAFVQCTTPQANGRHSGATSASNREMNVIRQNVTVNHGSSTISVGQLGLLDSNYWPFIQLYDFVPTGTVDIKYNKAGSVQTTTLTFDSMSGISLSTDRSTYPADAQVHLTLQDFQLNIDPTNEDSWTWGSNVRDSTTNKTVFYMLFNDTGSRDADGNTFDIISSTQATVQKVVERKNLGAQNLFGNLTTLQFDKNGMLTFNNNTAGVGTDVVQLNDNGDSALFIPNTAVSTSKALRTNTLRDTSLPITLTETSSNSGIFTSTDEANISTLKVNSQCYSFTSGVSTSSMSNACRGKTASITYNDVSHSILVDTSFATINMDESAIGGEWNSGEQIKVKLVDNDANLNSKVDEDLKLTNTDVKVYPAISIGSPITLSKLSKPFIDRGQSAGDTQTFGTTAGTAFSVDSQSDVGRLGIGTKFQLFNKGGFQFNLTTTGADLKTFLANGTKEGTSTNQNGIYHYLNYDLRSFASNSTTNILAGASLNFSIQDASDSNVRIGSSSPTAQRKSLSTISGLAGNTAFQGLIDITNAADAASKFGDSDTVTVYVNVTGLATGGRNIPAANYTAIVDLFRFGTSNDGDSATGTDRFNDAIYRLELEESGLNTATFEGTVEYVMLNQLNILQ
;
A
#
# COMPACT_ATOMS: atom_id res chain seq x y z
N MET A 1 6.28 -7.07 -43.90
CA MET A 1 7.52 -6.32 -43.57
C MET A 1 7.34 -4.83 -43.24
N LYS A 2 6.17 -4.20 -43.48
CA LYS A 2 5.86 -2.84 -42.96
C LYS A 2 5.05 -2.82 -41.65
N ASN A 3 4.48 -3.95 -41.22
CA ASN A 3 3.68 -4.03 -39.98
C ASN A 3 4.50 -4.37 -38.71
N GLU A 4 5.76 -4.77 -38.83
CA GLU A 4 6.62 -5.01 -37.65
C GLU A 4 7.36 -3.76 -37.16
N ILE A 5 7.50 -2.75 -38.00
CA ILE A 5 8.18 -1.48 -37.66
C ILE A 5 7.24 -0.58 -36.84
N VAL A 6 5.94 -0.56 -37.15
CA VAL A 6 4.95 0.21 -36.38
C VAL A 6 4.71 -0.38 -34.98
N ARG A 7 4.78 -1.71 -34.85
CA ARG A 7 4.67 -2.42 -33.56
C ARG A 7 5.91 -2.26 -32.67
N LYS A 8 7.09 -2.01 -33.26
CA LYS A 8 8.32 -1.67 -32.52
C LYS A 8 8.38 -0.20 -32.10
N LEU A 9 7.75 0.71 -32.85
CA LEU A 9 7.71 2.14 -32.53
C LEU A 9 6.68 2.51 -31.47
N THR A 10 5.54 1.80 -31.37
CA THR A 10 4.59 2.00 -30.25
C THR A 10 5.02 1.30 -28.95
N SER A 11 5.80 0.21 -29.06
CA SER A 11 6.36 -0.49 -27.90
C SER A 11 7.51 0.28 -27.22
N LEU A 12 8.28 1.06 -27.97
CA LEU A 12 9.44 1.80 -27.43
C LEU A 12 9.02 3.06 -26.65
N THR A 13 7.88 3.67 -26.99
CA THR A 13 7.26 4.75 -26.20
C THR A 13 6.48 4.23 -24.99
N LEU A 14 6.04 2.96 -24.97
CA LEU A 14 5.43 2.34 -23.78
C LEU A 14 6.47 1.90 -22.75
N MET A 15 7.69 1.54 -23.16
CA MET A 15 8.73 1.09 -22.23
C MET A 15 9.31 2.23 -21.37
N THR A 16 9.15 3.48 -21.80
CA THR A 16 9.51 4.68 -21.00
C THR A 16 8.44 5.04 -19.96
N ILE A 17 7.24 4.43 -20.03
CA ILE A 17 6.12 4.68 -19.09
C ILE A 17 5.93 3.50 -18.12
N MET A 18 6.33 2.28 -18.51
CA MET A 18 6.29 1.10 -17.62
C MET A 18 7.42 1.03 -16.57
N PHE A 19 8.36 1.98 -16.56
CA PHE A 19 9.38 2.06 -15.50
C PHE A 19 8.87 2.80 -14.23
N ALA A 20 7.61 3.25 -14.22
CA ALA A 20 6.97 3.92 -13.08
C ALA A 20 5.93 3.05 -12.34
N GLY A 21 6.03 1.72 -12.47
CA GLY A 21 5.16 0.78 -11.76
C GLY A 21 5.78 -0.61 -11.66
N GLY A 22 6.20 -0.97 -10.45
CA GLY A 22 6.32 -2.36 -9.99
C GLY A 22 7.37 -3.23 -10.66
N LEU A 23 8.64 -3.05 -10.31
CA LEU A 23 9.66 -4.12 -10.25
C LEU A 23 10.86 -3.59 -9.45
N SER A 24 10.71 -3.49 -8.12
CA SER A 24 11.82 -3.35 -7.19
C SER A 24 12.57 -4.68 -7.13
N VAL A 25 13.47 -4.90 -8.09
CA VAL A 25 14.45 -5.98 -7.94
C VAL A 25 15.53 -5.45 -7.00
N ALA A 26 15.50 -5.91 -5.76
CA ALA A 26 16.55 -5.68 -4.78
C ALA A 26 17.89 -6.26 -5.27
N PHE A 27 18.63 -5.45 -6.03
CA PHE A 27 20.04 -5.62 -6.29
C PHE A 27 20.78 -4.47 -5.58
N PRO A 28 21.75 -4.74 -4.70
CA PRO A 28 22.62 -3.69 -4.20
C PRO A 28 23.38 -3.10 -5.41
N GLY A 29 23.15 -1.82 -5.70
CA GLY A 29 23.98 -1.04 -6.63
C GLY A 29 23.73 -1.21 -8.14
N THR A 30 22.55 -1.66 -8.61
CA THR A 30 22.29 -1.56 -10.06
C THR A 30 21.93 -0.14 -10.45
N MET A 31 22.92 0.53 -11.05
CA MET A 31 22.84 1.81 -11.76
C MET A 31 21.51 1.94 -12.55
N PRO A 32 20.82 3.09 -12.51
CA PRO A 32 19.74 3.37 -13.45
C PRO A 32 20.29 3.24 -14.88
N GLN A 33 19.83 2.23 -15.63
CA GLN A 33 20.34 1.87 -16.96
C GLN A 33 20.20 2.97 -18.04
N ALA A 34 19.59 4.12 -17.72
CA ALA A 34 19.27 5.16 -18.69
C ALA A 34 20.19 6.40 -18.67
N HIS A 35 21.07 6.60 -17.68
CA HIS A 35 21.76 7.91 -17.52
C HIS A 35 23.28 7.91 -17.34
N ALA A 36 23.95 6.75 -17.23
CA ALA A 36 25.43 6.69 -17.23
C ALA A 36 25.97 6.48 -18.67
N SER A 37 26.07 7.54 -19.48
CA SER A 37 26.48 7.42 -20.90
C SER A 37 27.78 8.15 -21.30
N HIS A 38 28.43 8.95 -20.44
CA HIS A 38 29.60 9.74 -20.86
C HIS A 38 30.96 9.23 -20.36
N ASN A 39 31.01 8.61 -19.18
CA ASN A 39 32.25 8.14 -18.57
C ASN A 39 32.24 6.60 -18.43
N ALA A 40 33.33 5.94 -18.84
CA ALA A 40 33.41 4.48 -18.86
C ALA A 40 33.70 3.84 -17.49
N ASN A 41 34.23 4.60 -16.54
CA ASN A 41 34.67 4.11 -15.22
C ASN A 41 34.31 5.08 -14.08
N LEU A 42 33.98 6.34 -14.36
CA LEU A 42 33.59 7.34 -13.36
C LEU A 42 32.07 7.48 -13.32
N PHE A 43 31.50 7.37 -12.12
CA PHE A 43 30.10 7.64 -11.82
C PHE A 43 30.01 8.69 -10.71
N VAL A 44 29.05 9.59 -10.83
CA VAL A 44 28.75 10.64 -9.85
C VAL A 44 27.25 10.65 -9.62
N SER A 45 26.80 10.49 -8.38
CA SER A 45 25.39 10.29 -8.06
C SER A 45 24.51 11.50 -8.43
N ALA A 46 25.07 12.71 -8.38
CA ALA A 46 24.39 13.95 -8.80
C ALA A 46 24.43 14.23 -10.31
N GLU A 47 25.06 13.37 -11.13
CA GLU A 47 24.97 13.46 -12.59
C GLU A 47 23.57 13.00 -13.02
N ASN A 48 22.71 13.97 -13.32
CA ASN A 48 21.33 13.71 -13.66
C ASN A 48 20.84 14.72 -14.71
N SER A 49 20.39 14.21 -15.84
CA SER A 49 19.85 15.04 -16.93
C SER A 49 18.55 15.76 -16.54
N TYR A 50 17.75 15.21 -15.63
CA TYR A 50 16.51 15.82 -15.16
C TYR A 50 16.74 17.10 -14.36
N SER A 51 17.79 17.12 -13.52
CA SER A 51 18.21 18.31 -12.78
C SER A 51 19.22 19.15 -13.55
N ASN A 52 19.58 18.79 -14.79
CA ASN A 52 20.68 19.41 -15.54
C ASN A 52 22.02 19.41 -14.78
N ASN A 53 22.34 18.30 -14.10
CA ASN A 53 23.54 18.13 -13.26
C ASN A 53 23.66 19.21 -12.16
N LEU A 54 22.52 19.69 -11.63
CA LEU A 54 22.51 20.60 -10.49
C LEU A 54 22.77 19.83 -9.19
N LEU A 55 23.64 20.41 -8.36
CA LEU A 55 23.88 20.05 -6.98
C LEU A 55 23.41 21.22 -6.11
N THR A 56 22.72 20.96 -5.00
CA THR A 56 22.23 22.03 -4.14
C THR A 56 22.02 21.53 -2.71
N GLY A 57 21.83 22.45 -1.77
CA GLY A 57 21.41 22.12 -0.42
C GLY A 57 22.31 21.07 0.25
N PRO A 58 21.80 20.32 1.23
CA PRO A 58 22.60 19.37 2.00
C PRO A 58 22.74 17.99 1.33
N MET A 59 22.67 17.93 0.01
CA MET A 59 22.83 16.67 -0.72
C MET A 59 24.23 16.09 -0.53
N VAL A 60 24.32 14.78 -0.29
CA VAL A 60 25.59 14.05 -0.34
C VAL A 60 25.78 13.47 -1.74
N VAL A 61 26.96 13.67 -2.31
CA VAL A 61 27.30 13.12 -3.64
C VAL A 61 28.24 11.95 -3.46
N GLU A 62 27.86 10.79 -4.00
CA GLU A 62 28.73 9.64 -4.13
C GLU A 62 29.51 9.72 -5.45
N VAL A 63 30.82 9.53 -5.36
CA VAL A 63 31.72 9.40 -6.50
C VAL A 63 32.26 7.98 -6.51
N VAL A 64 32.00 7.25 -7.60
CA VAL A 64 32.41 5.85 -7.75
C VAL A 64 33.34 5.70 -8.94
N VAL A 65 34.46 5.01 -8.75
CA VAL A 65 35.34 4.55 -9.82
C VAL A 65 35.27 3.03 -9.93
N THR A 66 34.64 2.56 -11.01
CA THR A 66 34.55 1.14 -11.37
C THR A 66 35.50 0.88 -12.54
N ASP A 67 36.78 0.67 -12.22
CA ASP A 67 37.83 0.45 -13.21
C ASP A 67 38.41 -0.96 -13.11
N SER A 68 38.21 -1.76 -14.15
CA SER A 68 38.66 -3.16 -14.20
C SER A 68 40.17 -3.36 -14.07
N SER A 69 40.97 -2.30 -14.24
CA SER A 69 42.42 -2.36 -14.02
C SER A 69 42.83 -2.26 -12.55
N ILE A 70 41.93 -1.82 -11.66
CA ILE A 70 42.21 -1.57 -10.24
C ILE A 70 41.06 -2.05 -9.31
N ASN A 71 40.24 -3.01 -9.75
CA ASN A 71 39.05 -3.47 -9.02
C ASN A 71 39.23 -4.79 -8.25
N ARG A 72 40.37 -5.46 -8.37
CA ARG A 72 40.61 -6.72 -7.67
C ARG A 72 40.89 -6.48 -6.18
N LEU A 73 40.30 -7.33 -5.35
CA LEU A 73 40.43 -7.25 -3.88
C LEU A 73 41.67 -7.97 -3.34
N ASP A 74 42.22 -8.90 -4.12
CA ASP A 74 43.35 -9.78 -3.77
C ASP A 74 44.71 -9.26 -4.26
N GLN A 75 44.73 -8.06 -4.87
CA GLN A 75 45.93 -7.40 -5.33
C GLN A 75 45.96 -5.94 -4.82
N ALA A 76 47.15 -5.51 -4.39
CA ALA A 76 47.40 -4.12 -4.04
C ALA A 76 47.48 -3.25 -5.29
N TYR A 77 46.73 -2.16 -5.28
CA TYR A 77 46.73 -1.08 -6.26
C TYR A 77 47.01 0.26 -5.56
N GLY A 78 47.38 1.27 -6.35
CA GLY A 78 47.34 2.65 -5.88
C GLY A 78 45.91 3.19 -5.90
N GLU A 79 45.65 4.16 -5.03
CA GLU A 79 44.42 4.96 -5.07
C GLU A 79 44.22 5.60 -6.46
N PRO A 80 43.00 5.56 -7.04
CA PRO A 80 42.71 6.25 -8.28
C PRO A 80 42.92 7.76 -8.12
N ASP A 81 43.49 8.40 -9.14
CA ASP A 81 43.69 9.85 -9.15
C ASP A 81 42.39 10.56 -9.52
N VAL A 82 41.58 10.86 -8.50
CA VAL A 82 40.33 11.61 -8.64
C VAL A 82 40.46 12.97 -7.98
N THR A 83 39.94 14.00 -8.64
CA THR A 83 39.94 15.37 -8.13
C THR A 83 38.55 15.99 -8.15
N VAL A 84 38.29 16.89 -7.19
CA VAL A 84 37.14 17.80 -7.16
C VAL A 84 37.68 19.22 -7.26
N ASN A 85 37.35 19.95 -8.33
CA ASN A 85 37.90 21.28 -8.62
C ASN A 85 39.45 21.34 -8.54
N GLY A 86 40.10 20.26 -8.98
CA GLY A 86 41.57 20.12 -8.97
C GLY A 86 42.19 19.76 -7.62
N LYS A 87 41.39 19.65 -6.55
CA LYS A 87 41.82 19.18 -5.23
C LYS A 87 41.67 17.65 -5.15
N LYS A 88 42.61 16.94 -4.52
CA LYS A 88 42.59 15.46 -4.49
C LYS A 88 41.41 14.94 -3.64
N LEU A 89 40.60 14.06 -4.22
CA LEU A 89 39.55 13.32 -3.54
C LEU A 89 40.10 12.00 -3.01
N ARG A 90 39.93 11.76 -1.70
CA ARG A 90 40.35 10.48 -1.11
C ARG A 90 39.29 9.41 -1.37
N MET A 91 39.69 8.24 -1.85
CA MET A 91 38.77 7.16 -2.21
C MET A 91 39.09 5.86 -1.49
N ILE A 92 38.05 5.13 -1.07
CA ILE A 92 38.14 3.87 -0.36
C ILE A 92 37.63 2.74 -1.25
N GLN A 93 38.41 1.66 -1.38
CA GLN A 93 37.92 0.48 -2.10
C GLN A 93 36.89 -0.28 -1.26
N GLY A 94 35.72 -0.54 -1.86
CA GLY A 94 34.66 -1.38 -1.31
C GLY A 94 34.91 -2.87 -1.53
N THR A 95 34.08 -3.71 -0.90
CA THR A 95 34.05 -5.17 -1.12
C THR A 95 33.48 -5.58 -2.48
N ASP A 96 32.90 -4.64 -3.22
CA ASP A 96 32.45 -4.81 -4.60
C ASP A 96 33.59 -4.62 -5.62
N GLY A 97 34.77 -4.15 -5.16
CA GLY A 97 35.94 -3.87 -5.99
C GLY A 97 35.98 -2.44 -6.55
N SER A 98 34.90 -1.67 -6.45
CA SER A 98 34.89 -0.27 -6.86
C SER A 98 35.51 0.62 -5.79
N TRP A 99 35.90 1.83 -6.18
CA TRP A 99 36.40 2.85 -5.28
C TRP A 99 35.31 3.89 -5.04
N HIS A 100 35.04 4.20 -3.78
CA HIS A 100 33.96 5.09 -3.37
C HIS A 100 34.51 6.30 -2.60
N ALA A 101 33.86 7.44 -2.77
CA ALA A 101 34.08 8.64 -1.98
C ALA A 101 32.77 9.43 -1.86
N PHE A 102 32.60 10.14 -0.76
CA PHE A 102 31.45 11.01 -0.54
C PHE A 102 31.91 12.45 -0.38
N ILE A 103 31.20 13.37 -1.03
CA ILE A 103 31.45 14.82 -0.95
C ILE A 103 30.15 15.56 -0.63
N ALA A 104 30.28 16.71 0.02
CA ALA A 104 29.16 17.63 0.25
C ALA A 104 29.69 19.07 0.37
N ASP A 105 28.79 20.04 0.17
CA ASP A 105 29.08 21.43 0.47
C ASP A 105 29.21 21.64 2.00
N ILE A 106 30.23 22.38 2.42
CA ILE A 106 30.54 22.62 3.82
C ILE A 106 29.44 23.41 4.55
N ASP A 107 28.92 24.46 3.94
CA ASP A 107 27.95 25.34 4.59
C ASP A 107 26.58 24.65 4.65
N MET A 108 26.20 23.93 3.60
CA MET A 108 24.96 23.16 3.59
C MET A 108 25.00 21.98 4.56
N ALA A 109 26.11 21.25 4.63
CA ALA A 109 26.28 20.17 5.61
C ALA A 109 26.16 20.69 7.05
N LYS A 110 26.81 21.82 7.36
CA LYS A 110 26.73 22.46 8.68
C LYS A 110 25.33 22.99 8.98
N ALA A 111 24.65 23.56 8.00
CA ALA A 111 23.28 24.06 8.16
C ALA A 111 22.28 22.93 8.43
N ALA A 112 22.40 21.81 7.70
CA ALA A 112 21.61 20.61 7.92
C ALA A 112 21.87 20.01 9.30
N ASP A 113 23.14 19.82 9.66
CA ASP A 113 23.50 19.25 10.95
C ASP A 113 23.08 20.16 12.11
N ALA A 114 23.07 21.49 11.92
CA ALA A 114 22.60 22.45 12.93
C ALA A 114 21.10 22.30 13.26
N THR A 115 20.34 21.57 12.44
CA THR A 115 18.94 21.25 12.73
C THR A 115 18.80 20.19 13.81
N GLN A 116 19.86 19.44 14.16
CA GLN A 116 19.82 18.35 15.12
C GLN A 116 19.47 18.82 16.54
N PRO A 117 18.73 18.02 17.33
CA PRO A 117 18.36 18.40 18.69
C PRO A 117 19.54 18.17 19.66
N GLY A 118 19.61 18.98 20.72
CA GLY A 118 20.63 18.79 21.77
C GLY A 118 22.04 19.23 21.37
N LEU A 119 22.19 20.14 20.40
CA LEU A 119 23.49 20.74 20.03
C LEU A 119 24.00 21.78 21.05
N SER A 120 23.18 22.17 22.03
CA SER A 120 23.61 23.04 23.13
C SER A 120 24.61 22.33 24.06
N SER A 121 25.68 23.03 24.43
CA SER A 121 26.67 22.55 25.42
C SER A 121 25.98 22.06 26.70
N GLY A 122 26.04 20.75 26.96
CA GLY A 122 25.49 20.12 28.17
C GLY A 122 24.36 19.10 27.93
N ALA A 123 23.88 18.92 26.69
CA ALA A 123 23.00 17.80 26.38
C ALA A 123 23.78 16.47 26.36
N ASP A 124 23.20 15.41 26.91
CA ASP A 124 23.81 14.09 26.99
C ASP A 124 24.01 13.49 25.57
N PRO A 125 25.26 13.27 25.11
CA PRO A 125 25.55 12.70 23.81
C PRO A 125 24.94 11.30 23.62
N SER A 126 24.73 10.54 24.70
CA SER A 126 24.10 9.21 24.65
C SER A 126 22.60 9.26 24.35
N THR A 127 22.01 10.46 24.32
CA THR A 127 20.60 10.69 23.99
C THR A 127 20.38 11.24 22.57
N ARG A 128 21.44 11.43 21.78
CA ARG A 128 21.34 11.87 20.38
C ARG A 128 21.12 10.65 19.47
N PRO A 129 19.99 10.57 18.75
CA PRO A 129 19.61 9.31 18.11
C PRO A 129 20.23 9.08 16.72
N GLY A 130 21.02 10.02 16.17
CA GLY A 130 21.59 9.90 14.82
C GLY A 130 20.50 9.80 13.75
N LYS A 131 19.63 10.81 13.68
CA LYS A 131 18.40 10.81 12.87
C LYS A 131 18.23 12.12 12.11
N GLY A 132 17.30 12.18 11.16
CA GLY A 132 17.09 13.37 10.35
C GLY A 132 18.33 13.70 9.52
N LEU A 133 18.57 14.99 9.26
CA LEU A 133 19.73 15.48 8.51
C LEU A 133 20.97 15.57 9.42
N ASN A 134 21.50 14.43 9.85
CA ASN A 134 22.67 14.36 10.73
C ASN A 134 23.91 13.95 9.93
N PHE A 135 24.95 14.79 9.92
CA PHE A 135 26.21 14.54 9.19
C PHE A 135 27.25 13.82 10.06
N GLY A 136 26.94 13.55 11.33
CA GLY A 136 27.86 13.02 12.32
C GLY A 136 28.73 14.12 12.91
N LYS A 137 30.02 13.84 13.13
CA LYS A 137 30.96 14.82 13.71
C LYS A 137 31.78 15.50 12.65
N PHE A 138 31.87 16.82 12.72
CA PHE A 138 32.77 17.59 11.88
C PHE A 138 34.17 17.68 12.47
N CYS A 139 35.16 17.45 11.62
CA CYS A 139 36.58 17.50 11.92
C CYS A 139 37.30 18.39 10.91
N SER A 140 38.33 19.09 11.36
CA SER A 140 39.19 19.85 10.45
C SER A 140 40.00 18.89 9.58
N LYS A 141 40.43 19.37 8.41
CA LYS A 141 41.29 18.64 7.47
C LYS A 141 42.61 18.12 8.05
N ALA A 142 43.09 18.69 9.16
CA ALA A 142 44.28 18.21 9.86
C ALA A 142 44.09 16.83 10.52
N SER A 143 42.84 16.42 10.72
CA SER A 143 42.50 15.17 11.44
C SER A 143 42.74 13.91 10.60
N GLY A 144 42.83 14.01 9.26
CA GLY A 144 42.88 12.86 8.36
C GLY A 144 44.05 11.91 8.63
N LEU A 145 45.27 12.43 8.81
CA LEU A 145 46.45 11.57 9.01
C LEU A 145 46.37 10.78 10.33
N GLU A 146 45.91 11.44 11.40
CA GLU A 146 45.83 10.86 12.74
C GLU A 146 44.62 9.93 12.90
N LEU A 147 43.48 10.23 12.27
CA LEU A 147 42.24 9.44 12.40
C LEU A 147 42.05 8.41 11.31
N LEU A 148 42.26 8.80 10.05
CA LEU A 148 41.98 7.94 8.89
C LEU A 148 43.24 7.22 8.40
N GLY A 149 44.44 7.68 8.76
CA GLY A 149 45.72 7.10 8.31
C GLY A 149 46.30 7.79 7.08
N PHE A 150 45.66 8.84 6.59
CA PHE A 150 46.06 9.48 5.36
C PHE A 150 45.64 10.97 5.30
N ALA A 151 46.41 11.79 4.60
CA ALA A 151 46.19 13.24 4.58
C ALA A 151 44.93 13.66 3.81
N THR A 152 44.12 14.53 4.40
CA THR A 152 42.92 15.13 3.77
C THR A 152 43.10 16.64 3.58
N SER A 153 44.34 17.10 3.34
CA SER A 153 44.70 18.53 3.28
C SER A 153 43.96 19.34 2.22
N ASP A 154 43.43 18.64 1.23
CA ASP A 154 42.75 19.17 0.05
C ASP A 154 41.24 19.35 0.26
N THR A 155 40.70 18.98 1.43
CA THR A 155 39.31 19.27 1.81
C THR A 155 39.24 20.53 2.69
N GLU A 156 38.05 21.06 2.95
CA GLU A 156 37.84 22.07 4.00
C GLU A 156 37.61 21.43 5.38
N GLY A 157 37.05 20.22 5.39
CA GLY A 157 36.90 19.40 6.58
C GLY A 157 36.39 18.01 6.25
N LEU A 158 36.03 17.28 7.29
CA LEU A 158 35.51 15.92 7.22
C LEU A 158 34.25 15.81 8.07
N ALA A 159 33.24 15.09 7.61
CA ALA A 159 32.14 14.62 8.44
C ALA A 159 32.32 13.11 8.70
N LEU A 160 32.31 12.70 9.96
CA LEU A 160 32.62 11.34 10.39
C LEU A 160 31.40 10.65 11.04
N PRO A 161 31.20 9.35 10.81
CA PRO A 161 30.08 8.58 11.33
C PRO A 161 30.36 8.16 12.78
N SER A 162 30.30 9.07 13.76
CA SER A 162 30.50 8.67 15.16
C SER A 162 29.51 9.30 16.12
N ASN A 163 28.84 8.46 16.91
CA ASN A 163 28.48 8.81 18.27
C ASN A 163 29.71 8.69 19.16
N ALA A 164 30.00 9.73 19.92
CA ALA A 164 31.00 9.63 20.95
C ALA A 164 30.34 9.00 22.19
N THR A 165 30.25 7.66 22.23
CA THR A 165 30.70 7.00 23.45
C THR A 165 32.20 6.72 23.36
N PHE A 166 32.98 7.80 23.18
CA PHE A 166 34.22 7.90 23.94
C PHE A 166 33.81 8.11 25.39
N VAL A 167 33.32 7.05 26.05
CA VAL A 167 33.22 7.08 27.50
C VAL A 167 34.66 7.20 27.97
N GLN A 168 35.01 8.43 28.34
CA GLN A 168 35.74 8.70 29.56
C GLN A 168 35.28 7.66 30.58
N SER A 169 36.03 6.57 30.71
CA SER A 169 35.87 5.66 31.83
C SER A 169 36.25 6.46 33.06
N GLY A 170 35.29 7.18 33.63
CA GLY A 170 35.32 7.81 34.95
C GLY A 170 36.50 8.72 35.33
N VAL A 171 37.38 9.12 34.40
CA VAL A 171 38.55 9.95 34.74
C VAL A 171 38.65 11.12 33.79
N ALA A 172 38.17 12.27 34.24
CA ALA A 172 38.73 13.54 33.80
C ALA A 172 40.21 13.52 34.17
N VAL A 173 41.08 13.32 33.18
CA VAL A 173 42.47 13.73 33.33
C VAL A 173 42.42 15.25 33.36
N ALA A 174 42.50 15.81 34.57
CA ALA A 174 42.60 17.25 34.76
C ALA A 174 43.79 17.76 33.93
N GLY A 175 43.52 18.59 32.92
CA GLY A 175 44.54 19.25 32.10
C GLY A 175 44.60 18.86 30.62
N THR A 176 43.84 17.89 30.13
CA THR A 176 43.75 17.57 28.68
C THR A 176 42.30 17.51 28.21
N SER A 177 41.81 18.58 27.59
CA SER A 177 40.53 18.55 26.87
C SER A 177 40.77 17.97 25.48
N SER A 178 40.51 16.68 25.27
CA SER A 178 40.42 16.11 23.92
C SER A 178 39.08 16.52 23.31
N VAL A 179 39.10 17.40 22.30
CA VAL A 179 37.89 17.82 21.59
C VAL A 179 37.65 16.86 20.43
N ASN A 180 36.60 16.05 20.52
CA ASN A 180 36.29 14.99 19.55
C ASN A 180 35.27 15.48 18.51
N GLY A 181 35.69 16.45 17.70
CA GLY A 181 34.89 17.05 16.64
C GLY A 181 33.88 18.08 17.12
N THR A 182 33.18 18.66 16.16
CA THR A 182 32.16 19.70 16.36
C THR A 182 30.86 19.35 15.64
N ASP A 183 29.77 19.97 16.06
CA ASP A 183 28.44 19.77 15.47
C ASP A 183 27.86 21.11 14.97
N GLY A 184 26.88 21.02 14.08
CA GLY A 184 26.14 22.14 13.53
C GLY A 184 27.05 23.21 12.94
N THR A 185 26.81 24.47 13.31
CA THR A 185 27.55 25.61 12.74
C THR A 185 28.90 25.88 13.40
N ALA A 186 29.31 25.11 14.40
CA ALA A 186 30.56 25.34 15.13
C ALA A 186 31.80 25.24 14.21
N ALA A 187 32.87 25.93 14.60
CA ALA A 187 34.13 25.90 13.85
C ALA A 187 34.81 24.54 14.03
N PHE A 188 35.37 24.00 12.94
CA PHE A 188 36.02 22.70 12.99
C PHE A 188 37.21 22.70 13.93
N VAL A 189 37.36 21.59 14.65
CA VAL A 189 38.52 21.31 15.50
C VAL A 189 39.33 20.18 14.89
N GLN A 190 40.63 20.12 15.21
CA GLN A 190 41.40 18.91 14.95
C GLN A 190 40.89 17.81 15.88
N CYS A 191 40.34 16.77 15.28
CA CYS A 191 39.89 15.60 16.01
C CYS A 191 41.10 14.71 16.30
N THR A 192 41.26 14.34 17.56
CA THR A 192 42.38 13.52 18.07
C THR A 192 41.84 12.29 18.77
N THR A 193 42.61 11.21 18.86
CA THR A 193 42.18 10.03 19.66
C THR A 193 42.68 10.11 21.10
N PRO A 194 41.87 9.72 22.10
CA PRO A 194 42.31 9.70 23.50
C PRO A 194 42.90 8.32 23.85
N GLN A 195 44.06 7.91 23.33
CA GLN A 195 45.00 7.02 24.05
C GLN A 195 46.31 6.71 23.30
N ALA A 196 47.41 6.68 24.07
CA ALA A 196 48.79 6.34 23.71
C ALA A 196 49.03 4.88 23.28
N ASN A 197 47.97 4.10 22.98
CA ASN A 197 48.02 2.64 22.84
C ASN A 197 47.74 2.17 21.40
N GLY A 198 47.61 3.11 20.44
CA GLY A 198 47.52 2.80 19.01
C GLY A 198 46.22 2.15 18.53
N ARG A 199 45.15 2.15 19.34
CA ARG A 199 43.85 1.61 18.94
C ARG A 199 42.89 2.73 18.56
N HIS A 200 42.72 2.95 17.27
CA HIS A 200 41.70 3.83 16.68
C HIS A 200 40.36 3.07 16.78
N SER A 201 39.37 3.58 17.50
CA SER A 201 38.03 2.98 17.51
C SER A 201 36.99 4.03 17.08
N GLY A 202 36.47 3.89 15.86
CA GLY A 202 35.28 4.58 15.38
C GLY A 202 33.99 3.93 15.92
N ALA A 203 32.84 4.21 15.30
CA ALA A 203 31.54 3.64 15.70
C ALA A 203 31.51 2.10 15.61
N THR A 204 31.45 1.43 16.76
CA THR A 204 31.52 -0.04 16.87
C THR A 204 30.23 -0.79 16.54
N SER A 205 29.12 -0.08 16.27
CA SER A 205 27.79 -0.65 16.00
C SER A 205 26.93 0.35 15.23
N ALA A 206 25.91 -0.12 14.50
CA ALA A 206 24.98 0.75 13.76
C ALA A 206 24.25 1.76 14.67
N SER A 207 23.90 1.36 15.90
CA SER A 207 23.34 2.24 16.92
C SER A 207 24.30 3.33 17.42
N ASN A 208 25.59 3.21 17.07
CA ASN A 208 26.65 4.16 17.41
C ASN A 208 27.00 5.12 16.26
N ARG A 209 26.30 5.05 15.13
CA ARG A 209 26.50 5.97 14.00
C ARG A 209 25.54 7.15 14.17
N GLU A 210 26.08 8.36 14.35
CA GLU A 210 25.27 9.59 14.36
C GLU A 210 24.89 10.02 12.94
N MET A 211 25.78 9.79 11.96
CA MET A 211 25.53 10.13 10.56
C MET A 211 24.32 9.36 10.01
N ASN A 212 23.36 10.09 9.45
CA ASN A 212 22.10 9.57 8.91
C ASN A 212 21.83 10.04 7.46
N VAL A 213 22.83 10.65 6.82
CA VAL A 213 22.79 11.10 5.42
C VAL A 213 23.52 10.14 4.47
N ILE A 214 24.05 9.03 5.00
CA ILE A 214 24.54 7.86 4.24
C ILE A 214 24.18 6.60 5.03
N ARG A 215 23.25 5.80 4.53
CA ARG A 215 22.64 4.67 5.27
C ARG A 215 22.99 3.31 4.70
N GLN A 216 23.19 3.18 3.38
CA GLN A 216 23.51 1.91 2.72
C GLN A 216 24.81 1.97 1.90
N ASN A 217 25.87 2.55 2.46
CA ASN A 217 27.17 2.55 1.81
C ASN A 217 27.73 1.13 1.62
N VAL A 218 28.56 0.96 0.57
CA VAL A 218 29.29 -0.29 0.35
C VAL A 218 30.24 -0.57 1.51
N THR A 219 30.34 -1.84 1.91
CA THR A 219 31.27 -2.28 2.97
C THR A 219 32.72 -2.08 2.51
N VAL A 220 33.58 -1.52 3.37
CA VAL A 220 35.00 -1.33 3.05
C VAL A 220 35.73 -2.66 2.87
N ASN A 221 36.64 -2.73 1.90
CA ASN A 221 37.57 -3.85 1.80
C ASN A 221 38.46 -3.91 3.06
N HIS A 222 38.33 -4.95 3.88
CA HIS A 222 39.14 -5.11 5.10
C HIS A 222 40.63 -5.44 4.84
N GLY A 223 41.02 -5.60 3.58
CA GLY A 223 42.39 -5.89 3.20
C GLY A 223 42.83 -7.31 3.57
N SER A 224 44.15 -7.50 3.58
CA SER A 224 44.81 -8.76 3.93
C SER A 224 46.12 -8.46 4.65
N SER A 225 46.96 -9.47 4.91
CA SER A 225 48.30 -9.22 5.46
C SER A 225 49.22 -8.39 4.55
N THR A 226 48.88 -8.27 3.26
CA THR A 226 49.67 -7.54 2.24
C THR A 226 48.91 -6.39 1.59
N ILE A 227 47.62 -6.22 1.90
CA ILE A 227 46.74 -5.19 1.33
C ILE A 227 46.12 -4.42 2.49
N SER A 228 46.30 -3.10 2.51
CA SER A 228 45.76 -2.26 3.56
C SER A 228 44.23 -2.13 3.47
N VAL A 229 43.57 -1.84 4.59
CA VAL A 229 42.11 -1.59 4.63
C VAL A 229 41.75 -0.47 3.66
N GLY A 230 40.73 -0.70 2.83
CA GLY A 230 40.27 0.19 1.77
C GLY A 230 41.29 0.42 0.65
N GLN A 231 42.38 -0.36 0.62
CA GLN A 231 43.60 -0.15 -0.19
C GLN A 231 44.31 1.19 0.03
N LEU A 232 43.89 1.96 1.04
CA LEU A 232 44.42 3.27 1.36
C LEU A 232 45.11 3.34 2.73
N GLY A 233 44.92 2.30 3.56
CA GLY A 233 45.43 2.30 4.93
C GLY A 233 44.48 2.94 5.92
N LEU A 234 43.17 2.76 5.72
CA LEU A 234 42.17 3.23 6.68
C LEU A 234 42.45 2.60 8.06
N LEU A 235 42.73 3.44 9.07
CA LEU A 235 43.15 2.96 10.39
C LEU A 235 42.07 2.19 11.14
N ASP A 236 40.79 2.55 10.92
CA ASP A 236 39.63 1.81 11.41
C ASP A 236 38.48 1.90 10.40
N SER A 237 37.97 0.73 10.01
CA SER A 237 36.79 0.59 9.14
C SER A 237 35.53 1.27 9.69
N ASN A 238 35.47 1.52 11.00
CA ASN A 238 34.33 2.18 11.63
C ASN A 238 34.24 3.69 11.34
N TYR A 239 35.28 4.30 10.76
CA TYR A 239 35.20 5.68 10.24
C TYR A 239 34.61 5.75 8.83
N TRP A 240 34.32 4.60 8.20
CA TRP A 240 33.65 4.53 6.91
C TRP A 240 32.13 4.37 7.10
N PRO A 241 31.29 5.12 6.36
CA PRO A 241 31.63 6.13 5.36
C PRO A 241 31.96 7.48 6.01
N PHE A 242 32.87 8.25 5.40
CA PHE A 242 33.11 9.65 5.77
C PHE A 242 32.86 10.57 4.57
N ILE A 243 32.50 11.82 4.85
CA ILE A 243 32.21 12.83 3.84
C ILE A 243 33.35 13.86 3.81
N GLN A 244 33.86 14.13 2.62
CA GLN A 244 34.85 15.18 2.39
C GLN A 244 34.14 16.48 2.03
N LEU A 245 34.35 17.51 2.85
CA LEU A 245 33.64 18.77 2.70
C LEU A 245 34.43 19.74 1.81
N TYR A 246 33.73 20.39 0.89
CA TYR A 246 34.26 21.40 0.00
C TYR A 246 33.43 22.68 0.11
N ASP A 247 34.06 23.82 -0.15
CA ASP A 247 33.38 25.12 -0.28
C ASP A 247 32.99 25.31 -1.74
N PHE A 248 31.71 25.03 -2.07
CA PHE A 248 31.20 25.23 -3.42
C PHE A 248 30.63 26.63 -3.56
N VAL A 249 31.02 27.29 -4.65
CA VAL A 249 30.55 28.64 -4.95
C VAL A 249 29.19 28.55 -5.63
N PRO A 250 28.13 29.23 -5.15
CA PRO A 250 26.86 29.31 -5.85
C PRO A 250 27.04 29.80 -7.29
N THR A 251 26.31 29.22 -8.24
CA THR A 251 26.45 29.38 -9.71
C THR A 251 27.79 28.87 -10.28
N GLY A 252 28.63 28.27 -9.44
CA GLY A 252 29.93 27.73 -9.81
C GLY A 252 29.85 26.27 -10.27
N THR A 253 30.89 25.84 -10.98
CA THR A 253 31.04 24.44 -11.42
C THR A 253 31.74 23.60 -10.37
N VAL A 254 31.31 22.34 -10.25
CA VAL A 254 32.01 21.29 -9.50
C VAL A 254 32.51 20.26 -10.51
N ASP A 255 33.79 20.35 -10.84
CA ASP A 255 34.47 19.46 -11.77
C ASP A 255 35.03 18.24 -11.03
N ILE A 256 34.44 17.07 -11.29
CA ILE A 256 34.91 15.79 -10.77
C ILE A 256 35.64 15.06 -11.89
N LYS A 257 36.94 14.82 -11.71
CA LYS A 257 37.83 14.29 -12.76
C LYS A 257 38.54 13.04 -12.29
N TYR A 258 38.40 11.94 -13.02
CA TYR A 258 39.24 10.75 -12.88
C TYR A 258 40.36 10.80 -13.93
N ASN A 259 41.58 11.04 -13.48
CA ASN A 259 42.78 11.13 -14.31
C ASN A 259 43.33 9.73 -14.66
N LYS A 260 42.50 8.93 -15.33
CA LYS A 260 42.90 7.58 -15.76
C LYS A 260 44.05 7.65 -16.77
N ALA A 261 44.98 6.71 -16.65
CA ALA A 261 46.03 6.52 -17.66
C ALA A 261 45.40 6.28 -19.05
N GLY A 262 45.63 7.20 -19.98
CA GLY A 262 45.12 7.17 -21.35
C GLY A 262 44.13 8.29 -21.68
N SER A 263 43.12 8.53 -20.84
CA SER A 263 42.13 9.61 -21.06
C SER A 263 41.44 10.01 -19.76
N VAL A 264 41.34 11.32 -19.52
CA VAL A 264 40.61 11.89 -18.38
C VAL A 264 39.11 11.69 -18.59
N GLN A 265 38.44 11.24 -17.54
CA GLN A 265 36.97 11.19 -17.46
C GLN A 265 36.50 12.33 -16.56
N THR A 266 35.44 13.03 -16.95
CA THR A 266 34.99 14.24 -16.27
C THR A 266 33.48 14.25 -16.17
N THR A 267 32.98 14.55 -14.98
CA THR A 267 31.61 14.95 -14.74
C THR A 267 31.65 16.37 -14.17
N THR A 268 30.91 17.28 -14.79
CA THR A 268 30.77 18.66 -14.31
C THR A 268 29.36 18.83 -13.78
N LEU A 269 29.26 19.18 -12.50
CA LEU A 269 28.02 19.62 -11.86
C LEU A 269 28.00 21.14 -11.75
N THR A 270 26.83 21.72 -11.50
CA THR A 270 26.70 23.14 -11.14
C THR A 270 26.09 23.23 -9.74
N PHE A 271 26.73 23.97 -8.83
CA PHE A 271 26.19 24.21 -7.49
C PHE A 271 25.29 25.45 -7.51
N ASP A 272 23.97 25.27 -7.51
CA ASP A 272 22.99 26.37 -7.65
C ASP A 272 21.59 25.95 -7.16
N SER A 273 20.61 26.85 -7.24
CA SER A 273 19.19 26.56 -6.99
C SER A 273 18.66 25.44 -7.89
N MET A 274 17.84 24.57 -7.31
CA MET A 274 17.26 23.43 -8.05
C MET A 274 16.25 23.85 -9.11
N SER A 275 16.27 23.13 -10.23
CA SER A 275 15.29 23.27 -11.32
C SER A 275 14.74 21.89 -11.72
N GLY A 276 13.77 21.85 -12.63
CA GLY A 276 13.14 20.58 -13.04
C GLY A 276 12.20 19.96 -12.00
N ILE A 277 11.76 20.76 -11.01
CA ILE A 277 10.86 20.32 -9.95
C ILE A 277 9.43 20.21 -10.47
N SER A 278 8.77 19.07 -10.26
CA SER A 278 7.38 18.88 -10.64
C SER A 278 6.62 17.96 -9.70
N LEU A 279 5.35 18.25 -9.46
CA LEU A 279 4.39 17.34 -8.82
C LEU A 279 3.37 16.92 -9.88
N SER A 280 2.95 15.67 -9.87
CA SER A 280 1.90 15.17 -10.75
C SER A 280 0.95 14.24 -10.01
N THR A 281 -0.27 14.15 -10.52
CA THR A 281 -1.32 13.23 -10.07
C THR A 281 -1.57 12.19 -11.18
N ASP A 282 -2.00 10.98 -10.81
CA ASP A 282 -2.26 9.88 -11.74
C ASP A 282 -3.44 10.11 -12.70
N ARG A 283 -4.38 10.99 -12.33
CA ARG A 283 -5.56 11.30 -13.14
C ARG A 283 -6.07 12.72 -12.87
N SER A 284 -6.98 13.15 -13.74
CA SER A 284 -7.64 14.46 -13.66
C SER A 284 -8.94 14.45 -12.84
N THR A 285 -9.60 13.29 -12.76
CA THR A 285 -10.83 13.07 -12.00
C THR A 285 -10.79 11.71 -11.31
N TYR A 286 -11.37 11.64 -10.12
CA TYR A 286 -11.34 10.45 -9.27
C TYR A 286 -12.77 10.02 -8.92
N PRO A 287 -13.12 8.74 -9.07
CA PRO A 287 -14.36 8.25 -8.48
C PRO A 287 -14.25 8.17 -6.95
N ALA A 288 -15.39 8.01 -6.28
CA ALA A 288 -15.41 7.81 -4.84
C ALA A 288 -14.69 6.50 -4.45
N ASP A 289 -13.87 6.54 -3.40
CA ASP A 289 -12.93 5.48 -2.98
C ASP A 289 -11.69 5.30 -3.85
N ALA A 290 -11.48 6.08 -4.93
CA ALA A 290 -10.24 5.92 -5.68
C ALA A 290 -9.01 6.33 -4.89
N GLN A 291 -7.91 5.61 -5.08
CA GLN A 291 -6.60 6.01 -4.62
C GLN A 291 -6.08 7.17 -5.47
N VAL A 292 -5.36 8.08 -4.81
CA VAL A 292 -4.72 9.23 -5.46
C VAL A 292 -3.24 9.00 -5.41
N HIS A 293 -2.59 8.77 -6.55
CA HIS A 293 -1.14 8.57 -6.60
C HIS A 293 -0.46 9.87 -6.98
N LEU A 294 0.50 10.26 -6.15
CA LEU A 294 1.34 11.43 -6.37
C LEU A 294 2.70 10.98 -6.86
N THR A 295 3.28 11.71 -7.80
CA THR A 295 4.69 11.60 -8.17
C THR A 295 5.32 12.97 -8.11
N LEU A 296 6.29 13.13 -7.22
CA LEU A 296 7.08 14.33 -6.99
C LEU A 296 8.48 14.11 -7.53
N GLN A 297 8.88 14.92 -8.49
CA GLN A 297 10.26 15.01 -8.95
C GLN A 297 10.90 16.24 -8.29
N ASP A 298 11.86 16.01 -7.40
CA ASP A 298 12.66 17.05 -6.78
C ASP A 298 14.00 16.44 -6.34
N PHE A 299 15.02 16.63 -7.16
CA PHE A 299 16.33 16.02 -6.92
C PHE A 299 17.04 16.60 -5.68
N GLN A 300 16.63 17.76 -5.17
CA GLN A 300 17.16 18.32 -3.92
C GLN A 300 16.73 17.53 -2.68
N LEU A 301 15.62 16.78 -2.76
CA LEU A 301 15.16 15.91 -1.68
C LEU A 301 15.98 14.61 -1.58
N ASN A 302 16.80 14.29 -2.58
CA ASN A 302 17.70 13.14 -2.60
C ASN A 302 19.00 13.47 -1.83
N ILE A 303 18.96 13.27 -0.52
CA ILE A 303 20.03 13.56 0.43
C ILE A 303 21.04 12.41 0.49
N ASP A 304 20.56 11.17 0.55
CA ASP A 304 21.38 9.97 0.67
C ASP A 304 21.49 9.27 -0.69
N PRO A 305 22.65 9.31 -1.36
CA PRO A 305 22.79 8.69 -2.67
C PRO A 305 22.78 7.15 -2.63
N THR A 306 22.78 6.53 -1.44
CA THR A 306 22.93 5.09 -1.27
C THR A 306 21.64 4.36 -0.93
N ASN A 307 20.60 5.05 -0.48
CA ASN A 307 19.33 4.44 -0.02
C ASN A 307 18.16 5.37 -0.32
N GLU A 308 16.96 4.79 -0.48
CA GLU A 308 15.73 5.53 -0.68
C GLU A 308 15.50 6.54 0.45
N ASP A 309 15.28 7.80 0.07
CA ASP A 309 14.90 8.87 0.98
C ASP A 309 13.39 8.92 1.21
N SER A 310 12.96 9.29 2.43
CA SER A 310 11.56 9.57 2.72
C SER A 310 11.38 10.94 3.36
N TRP A 311 10.30 11.61 2.98
CA TRP A 311 9.94 12.92 3.50
C TRP A 311 8.49 12.92 3.95
N THR A 312 8.24 13.45 5.14
CA THR A 312 6.88 13.56 5.69
C THR A 312 6.52 15.00 5.99
N TRP A 313 5.40 15.45 5.46
CA TRP A 313 4.87 16.79 5.64
C TRP A 313 3.64 16.79 6.55
N GLY A 314 3.62 17.74 7.49
CA GLY A 314 2.38 18.30 8.00
C GLY A 314 1.83 19.25 6.94
N SER A 315 0.92 18.74 6.11
CA SER A 315 0.52 19.39 4.87
C SER A 315 -0.69 20.34 5.02
N ASN A 316 -1.44 20.26 6.12
CA ASN A 316 -2.73 20.94 6.23
C ASN A 316 -2.61 22.49 6.16
N VAL A 317 -3.27 23.11 5.17
CA VAL A 317 -3.31 24.57 5.02
C VAL A 317 -4.45 25.27 5.76
N ARG A 318 -5.41 24.51 6.29
CA ARG A 318 -6.61 25.05 6.95
C ARG A 318 -6.39 25.43 8.40
N ASP A 319 -5.34 24.89 9.00
CA ASP A 319 -4.89 25.25 10.32
C ASP A 319 -3.71 26.22 10.21
N SER A 320 -3.51 27.05 11.23
CA SER A 320 -2.46 28.05 11.34
C SER A 320 -1.05 27.52 11.02
N THR A 321 -0.07 28.42 10.87
CA THR A 321 1.33 28.11 10.52
C THR A 321 2.01 27.05 11.41
N THR A 322 1.42 26.67 12.54
CA THR A 322 1.93 25.62 13.43
C THR A 322 1.78 24.19 12.90
N ASN A 323 0.91 23.94 11.92
CA ASN A 323 0.71 22.59 11.35
C ASN A 323 1.49 22.36 10.04
N LYS A 324 2.13 23.42 9.54
CA LYS A 324 3.06 23.38 8.41
C LYS A 324 4.42 22.92 8.91
N THR A 325 4.71 21.65 8.69
CA THR A 325 5.97 21.03 9.14
C THR A 325 6.52 20.10 8.07
N VAL A 326 7.83 19.88 8.05
CA VAL A 326 8.48 18.93 7.13
C VAL A 326 9.58 18.20 7.87
N PHE A 327 9.70 16.90 7.63
CA PHE A 327 10.63 16.02 8.30
C PHE A 327 11.28 15.08 7.29
N TYR A 328 12.57 14.85 7.45
CA TYR A 328 13.31 13.84 6.72
C TYR A 328 13.37 12.55 7.55
N MET A 329 13.10 11.40 6.92
CA MET A 329 13.24 10.07 7.50
C MET A 329 12.44 9.84 8.79
N LEU A 330 11.16 10.24 8.81
CA LEU A 330 10.25 9.77 9.87
C LEU A 330 10.04 8.26 9.79
N PHE A 331 9.97 7.75 8.57
CA PHE A 331 9.88 6.33 8.25
C PHE A 331 11.10 5.95 7.39
N ASN A 332 11.61 4.73 7.54
CA ASN A 332 12.65 4.24 6.66
C ASN A 332 12.06 3.70 5.33
N ASP A 333 12.95 3.21 4.46
CA ASP A 333 12.68 2.53 3.19
C ASP A 333 11.78 1.29 3.27
N THR A 334 11.35 0.88 4.46
CA THR A 334 10.43 -0.26 4.68
C THR A 334 9.17 0.17 5.44
N GLY A 335 8.95 1.49 5.53
CA GLY A 335 7.88 2.13 6.32
C GLY A 335 7.94 1.92 7.82
N SER A 336 9.02 1.32 8.33
CA SER A 336 9.25 1.24 9.77
C SER A 336 9.55 2.62 10.32
N ARG A 337 9.01 2.92 11.50
CA ARG A 337 9.25 4.20 12.18
C ARG A 337 10.73 4.36 12.51
N ASP A 338 11.33 5.39 11.94
CA ASP A 338 12.70 5.80 12.22
C ASP A 338 12.72 7.01 13.16
N ALA A 339 12.84 8.24 12.62
CA ALA A 339 12.80 9.45 13.44
C ALA A 339 11.43 9.69 14.11
N ASP A 340 10.35 9.04 13.64
CA ASP A 340 9.04 9.07 14.29
C ASP A 340 9.03 8.36 15.66
N GLY A 341 10.06 7.60 16.01
CA GLY A 341 10.20 6.97 17.32
C GLY A 341 9.40 5.66 17.46
N ASN A 342 9.91 4.78 18.34
CA ASN A 342 9.46 3.39 18.48
C ASN A 342 8.43 3.16 19.61
N THR A 343 8.21 4.15 20.48
CA THR A 343 7.29 4.05 21.61
C THR A 343 6.12 4.99 21.37
N PHE A 344 4.94 4.42 21.21
CA PHE A 344 3.71 5.21 21.23
C PHE A 344 3.51 5.76 22.64
N ASP A 345 3.30 7.06 22.79
CA ASP A 345 3.04 7.67 24.08
C ASP A 345 1.85 6.93 24.74
N ILE A 346 2.11 6.28 25.89
CA ILE A 346 1.18 5.33 26.49
C ILE A 346 -0.13 6.06 26.80
N ILE A 347 -1.18 5.74 26.05
CA ILE A 347 -2.54 6.15 26.39
C ILE A 347 -2.96 5.31 27.60
N SER A 348 -2.70 5.82 28.79
CA SER A 348 -3.28 5.30 30.03
C SER A 348 -4.81 5.33 29.89
N SER A 349 -5.43 4.15 29.89
CA SER A 349 -6.87 3.95 29.74
C SER A 349 -7.66 4.25 31.02
N THR A 350 -7.06 4.88 32.04
CA THR A 350 -7.65 4.93 33.38
C THR A 350 -8.38 6.23 33.74
N GLN A 351 -8.39 7.30 32.94
CA GLN A 351 -9.26 8.47 33.19
C GLN A 351 -9.76 9.16 31.92
N ALA A 352 -11.08 9.22 31.76
CA ALA A 352 -11.81 9.80 30.63
C ALA A 352 -11.77 11.35 30.54
N THR A 353 -10.85 12.00 31.24
CA THR A 353 -10.73 13.47 31.23
C THR A 353 -9.27 13.81 31.49
N VAL A 354 -8.68 14.58 30.56
CA VAL A 354 -7.26 14.97 30.47
C VAL A 354 -6.36 13.94 29.75
N GLN A 355 -6.44 13.98 28.42
CA GLN A 355 -5.35 13.57 27.53
C GLN A 355 -4.13 14.49 27.76
N LYS A 356 -3.21 14.08 28.64
CA LYS A 356 -1.91 14.74 28.75
C LYS A 356 -0.87 13.81 28.15
N VAL A 357 -0.47 14.12 26.92
CA VAL A 357 0.77 13.63 26.31
C VAL A 357 1.91 14.04 27.25
N VAL A 358 2.53 13.06 27.92
CA VAL A 358 3.57 13.31 28.93
C VAL A 358 4.90 13.41 28.20
N GLU A 359 5.14 14.57 27.58
CA GLU A 359 6.34 14.89 26.80
C GLU A 359 6.57 13.99 25.58
N ARG A 360 6.31 14.55 24.38
CA ARG A 360 6.73 13.95 23.10
C ARG A 360 8.24 14.00 22.96
N LYS A 361 8.94 13.09 23.63
CA LYS A 361 10.39 13.03 23.60
C LYS A 361 10.87 12.17 22.42
N ASN A 362 10.41 12.50 21.21
CA ASN A 362 10.98 11.95 19.98
C ASN A 362 12.27 12.73 19.68
N LEU A 363 13.39 12.27 20.23
CA LEU A 363 14.68 12.97 20.16
C LEU A 363 15.29 13.02 18.75
N GLY A 364 14.65 12.46 17.72
CA GLY A 364 15.23 12.33 16.38
C GLY A 364 14.51 13.07 15.25
N ALA A 365 13.25 13.49 15.44
CA ALA A 365 12.47 14.14 14.39
C ALA A 365 12.58 15.67 14.46
N GLN A 366 13.20 16.26 13.42
CA GLN A 366 13.42 17.70 13.32
C GLN A 366 12.52 18.34 12.29
N ASN A 367 11.75 19.35 12.71
CA ASN A 367 10.94 20.12 11.79
C ASN A 367 11.83 21.08 10.99
N LEU A 368 11.94 20.85 9.69
CA LEU A 368 12.80 21.60 8.78
C LEU A 368 12.12 22.84 8.19
N PHE A 369 10.83 23.08 8.46
CA PHE A 369 10.06 24.16 7.82
C PHE A 369 10.71 25.54 7.97
N GLY A 370 11.22 25.86 9.16
CA GLY A 370 11.93 27.13 9.43
C GLY A 370 13.34 27.20 8.85
N ASN A 371 13.89 26.09 8.36
CA ASN A 371 15.25 25.96 7.85
C ASN A 371 15.32 25.80 6.32
N LEU A 372 14.18 25.68 5.63
CA LEU A 372 14.12 25.42 4.18
C LEU A 372 14.99 26.40 3.37
N THR A 373 14.85 27.71 3.61
CA THR A 373 15.68 28.72 2.92
C THR A 373 17.16 28.60 3.23
N THR A 374 17.53 28.25 4.47
CA THR A 374 18.93 28.00 4.86
C THR A 374 19.51 26.77 4.16
N LEU A 375 18.66 25.80 3.82
CA LEU A 375 19.00 24.58 3.09
C LEU A 375 18.85 24.73 1.57
N GLN A 376 18.81 25.98 1.07
CA GLN A 376 18.66 26.32 -0.35
C GLN A 376 17.37 25.82 -1.01
N PHE A 377 16.32 25.53 -0.24
CA PHE A 377 14.99 25.37 -0.83
C PHE A 377 14.42 26.75 -1.13
N ASP A 378 14.07 26.99 -2.38
CA ASP A 378 13.50 28.26 -2.83
C ASP A 378 11.99 28.26 -2.55
N LYS A 379 11.21 27.72 -3.49
CA LYS A 379 9.74 27.56 -3.40
C LYS A 379 9.34 26.10 -3.11
N ASN A 380 10.29 25.18 -3.25
CA ASN A 380 10.14 23.75 -2.98
C ASN A 380 10.42 23.41 -1.51
N GLY A 381 10.52 22.12 -1.19
CA GLY A 381 10.73 21.62 0.18
C GLY A 381 9.47 21.56 1.04
N MET A 382 8.37 22.21 0.63
CA MET A 382 7.11 22.21 1.35
C MET A 382 5.93 21.74 0.51
N LEU A 383 5.35 20.60 0.89
CA LEU A 383 4.10 20.10 0.36
C LEU A 383 2.93 20.59 1.22
N THR A 384 1.93 21.18 0.57
CA THR A 384 0.75 21.68 1.25
C THR A 384 -0.53 21.11 0.64
N PHE A 385 -1.53 20.87 1.48
CA PHE A 385 -2.74 20.19 1.13
C PHE A 385 -3.96 20.92 1.71
N ASN A 386 -4.85 21.34 0.81
CA ASN A 386 -6.18 21.85 1.14
C ASN A 386 -7.21 20.76 0.84
N ASN A 387 -7.64 20.05 1.88
CA ASN A 387 -8.52 18.91 1.72
C ASN A 387 -9.98 19.27 1.38
N ASN A 388 -10.31 20.56 1.29
CA ASN A 388 -11.64 21.01 0.92
C ASN A 388 -11.59 22.44 0.39
N THR A 389 -11.08 22.55 -0.83
CA THR A 389 -10.94 23.80 -1.56
C THR A 389 -12.29 24.46 -1.82
N ALA A 390 -13.36 23.66 -1.93
CA ALA A 390 -14.72 24.15 -2.12
C ALA A 390 -15.34 24.86 -0.89
N GLY A 391 -14.70 24.82 0.28
CA GLY A 391 -15.15 25.53 1.49
C GLY A 391 -16.46 25.02 2.11
N VAL A 392 -16.93 23.83 1.72
CA VAL A 392 -18.27 23.31 2.08
C VAL A 392 -18.29 22.47 3.37
N GLY A 393 -17.22 22.54 4.18
CA GLY A 393 -17.13 21.78 5.43
C GLY A 393 -16.99 20.26 5.29
N THR A 394 -16.71 19.75 4.09
CA THR A 394 -16.58 18.32 3.79
C THR A 394 -15.22 17.99 3.23
N ASP A 395 -14.45 17.12 3.88
CA ASP A 395 -13.11 16.72 3.43
C ASP A 395 -13.18 15.66 2.33
N VAL A 396 -12.44 15.90 1.24
CA VAL A 396 -12.54 15.16 -0.02
C VAL A 396 -11.66 13.91 -0.04
N VAL A 397 -10.48 13.99 0.57
CA VAL A 397 -9.49 12.92 0.62
C VAL A 397 -9.30 12.47 2.07
N GLN A 398 -9.19 11.17 2.27
CA GLN A 398 -8.69 10.58 3.50
C GLN A 398 -7.26 10.10 3.28
N LEU A 399 -6.48 10.08 4.36
CA LEU A 399 -5.15 9.49 4.33
C LEU A 399 -5.25 8.04 4.79
N ASN A 400 -4.47 7.17 4.16
CA ASN A 400 -4.38 5.75 4.47
C ASN A 400 -2.95 5.39 4.87
N ASP A 401 -2.83 4.29 5.62
CA ASP A 401 -1.55 3.62 5.82
C ASP A 401 -1.17 2.87 4.54
N ASN A 402 0.13 2.76 4.29
CA ASN A 402 0.71 1.90 3.26
C ASN A 402 2.01 1.27 3.78
N GLY A 403 2.71 0.53 2.92
CA GLY A 403 3.99 -0.11 3.22
C GLY A 403 5.11 0.85 3.65
N ASP A 404 5.00 2.14 3.28
CA ASP A 404 6.02 3.16 3.53
C ASP A 404 5.74 4.08 4.72
N SER A 405 4.50 4.08 5.21
CA SER A 405 4.12 4.95 6.30
C SER A 405 2.88 4.48 7.04
N ALA A 406 2.87 4.73 8.35
CA ALA A 406 1.76 4.38 9.21
C ALA A 406 1.28 5.59 10.01
N LEU A 407 0.00 5.87 9.90
CA LEU A 407 -0.74 6.85 10.69
C LEU A 407 -1.23 6.19 11.98
N PHE A 408 -1.54 7.03 12.96
CA PHE A 408 -2.25 6.62 14.15
C PHE A 408 -3.69 7.12 14.12
N ILE A 409 -4.59 6.21 14.48
CA ILE A 409 -6.03 6.39 14.56
C ILE A 409 -6.42 6.23 16.05
N PRO A 410 -6.61 7.32 16.82
CA PRO A 410 -7.14 7.21 18.16
C PRO A 410 -8.62 6.81 18.08
N ASN A 411 -8.94 5.55 18.45
CA ASN A 411 -10.29 4.98 18.62
C ASN A 411 -11.19 4.87 17.37
N THR A 412 -12.21 4.01 17.46
CA THR A 412 -13.00 3.35 16.37
C THR A 412 -13.92 4.26 15.54
N ALA A 413 -13.59 5.54 15.36
CA ALA A 413 -14.30 6.43 14.46
C ALA A 413 -13.37 7.54 13.96
N VAL A 414 -12.40 7.21 13.12
CA VAL A 414 -11.53 8.22 12.49
C VAL A 414 -12.15 8.71 11.20
N SER A 415 -12.84 9.85 11.33
CA SER A 415 -13.13 10.73 10.22
C SER A 415 -11.88 11.55 9.88
N THR A 416 -11.60 11.61 8.58
CA THR A 416 -10.84 12.63 7.86
C THR A 416 -10.43 13.88 8.67
N SER A 417 -9.13 14.16 8.63
CA SER A 417 -8.45 15.39 9.06
C SER A 417 -8.25 15.66 10.55
N LYS A 418 -9.18 15.34 11.46
CA LYS A 418 -9.06 15.84 12.85
C LYS A 418 -8.33 14.93 13.85
N ALA A 419 -8.11 13.66 13.52
CA ALA A 419 -7.49 12.70 14.44
C ALA A 419 -6.24 11.98 13.86
N LEU A 420 -5.96 12.16 12.57
CA LEU A 420 -4.81 11.54 11.91
C LEU A 420 -3.51 12.22 12.35
N ARG A 421 -2.56 11.41 12.80
CA ARG A 421 -1.28 11.86 13.34
C ARG A 421 -0.20 10.80 13.16
N THR A 422 1.06 11.18 13.31
CA THR A 422 2.15 10.22 13.60
C THR A 422 2.54 10.37 15.07
N ASN A 423 3.65 9.79 15.53
CA ASN A 423 4.14 10.12 16.88
C ASN A 423 4.67 11.57 16.93
N THR A 424 5.33 12.00 15.85
CA THR A 424 5.89 13.34 15.70
C THR A 424 4.83 14.37 15.33
N LEU A 425 4.09 14.12 14.25
CA LEU A 425 3.10 15.04 13.71
C LEU A 425 1.86 15.08 14.60
N ARG A 426 1.31 16.28 14.83
CA ARG A 426 0.10 16.47 15.64
C ARG A 426 -1.13 15.99 14.89
N ASP A 427 -2.19 15.72 15.66
CA ASP A 427 -3.55 15.72 15.13
C ASP A 427 -3.78 16.99 14.30
N THR A 428 -4.61 16.90 13.24
CA THR A 428 -4.88 18.01 12.30
C THR A 428 -3.74 18.43 11.36
N SER A 429 -2.57 17.78 11.40
CA SER A 429 -1.46 18.15 10.50
C SER A 429 -1.60 17.62 9.07
N LEU A 430 -2.48 16.63 8.83
CA LEU A 430 -2.56 15.86 7.58
C LEU A 430 -1.18 15.33 7.15
N PRO A 431 -0.63 14.32 7.86
CA PRO A 431 0.66 13.72 7.53
C PRO A 431 0.65 13.09 6.14
N ILE A 432 1.46 13.59 5.21
CA ILE A 432 1.69 12.96 3.91
C ILE A 432 3.15 12.55 3.86
N THR A 433 3.42 11.27 3.67
CA THR A 433 4.78 10.76 3.40
C THR A 433 4.90 10.46 1.92
N LEU A 434 6.02 10.89 1.32
CA LEU A 434 6.45 10.42 0.01
C LEU A 434 7.82 9.75 0.16
N THR A 435 7.99 8.62 -0.52
CA THR A 435 9.21 7.81 -0.50
C THR A 435 9.83 7.78 -1.89
N GLU A 436 11.15 7.86 -1.95
CA GLU A 436 11.91 7.79 -3.18
C GLU A 436 11.71 6.43 -3.87
N THR A 437 11.52 6.43 -5.19
CA THR A 437 11.19 5.21 -5.97
C THR A 437 12.34 4.21 -6.07
N SER A 438 13.57 4.69 -5.91
CA SER A 438 14.81 3.91 -5.80
C SER A 438 15.91 4.84 -5.29
N SER A 439 16.96 4.30 -4.67
CA SER A 439 18.14 5.09 -4.26
C SER A 439 18.60 6.04 -5.37
N ASN A 440 18.77 7.32 -5.02
CA ASN A 440 19.34 8.34 -5.90
C ASN A 440 18.53 8.62 -7.19
N SER A 441 17.21 8.42 -7.18
CA SER A 441 16.33 8.77 -8.30
C SER A 441 15.91 10.25 -8.28
N GLY A 442 15.74 10.84 -7.09
CA GLY A 442 15.07 12.12 -6.86
C GLY A 442 13.60 12.15 -7.30
N ILE A 443 12.99 10.98 -7.45
CA ILE A 443 11.57 10.79 -7.77
C ILE A 443 10.91 10.13 -6.58
N PHE A 444 9.92 10.81 -6.00
CA PHE A 444 9.21 10.40 -4.80
C PHE A 444 7.75 10.10 -5.13
N THR A 445 7.18 9.11 -4.46
CA THR A 445 5.81 8.65 -4.68
C THR A 445 5.04 8.55 -3.38
N SER A 446 3.72 8.73 -3.44
CA SER A 446 2.82 8.44 -2.31
C SER A 446 2.45 6.96 -2.21
N THR A 447 3.04 6.11 -3.07
CA THR A 447 2.62 4.73 -3.35
C THR A 447 3.70 3.76 -2.92
N ASP A 448 3.33 2.72 -2.18
CA ASP A 448 4.25 1.65 -1.77
C ASP A 448 4.46 0.59 -2.89
N GLU A 449 5.24 -0.44 -2.59
CA GLU A 449 5.51 -1.56 -3.50
C GLU A 449 4.29 -2.46 -3.75
N ALA A 450 3.26 -2.36 -2.90
CA ALA A 450 1.98 -3.05 -3.05
C ALA A 450 0.96 -2.23 -3.86
N ASN A 451 1.38 -1.11 -4.45
CA ASN A 451 0.55 -0.18 -5.21
C ASN A 451 -0.57 0.48 -4.38
N ILE A 452 -0.34 0.66 -3.07
CA ILE A 452 -1.25 1.35 -2.14
C ILE A 452 -0.71 2.76 -1.88
N SER A 453 -1.56 3.76 -2.15
CA SER A 453 -1.31 5.16 -1.89
C SER A 453 -1.68 5.57 -0.47
N THR A 454 -0.89 6.49 0.09
CA THR A 454 -1.21 7.21 1.33
C THR A 454 -2.43 8.14 1.20
N LEU A 455 -2.96 8.36 -0.01
CA LEU A 455 -4.14 9.19 -0.26
C LEU A 455 -5.25 8.40 -0.95
N LYS A 456 -6.49 8.55 -0.46
CA LYS A 456 -7.69 7.95 -1.03
C LYS A 456 -8.85 8.94 -1.00
N VAL A 457 -9.64 9.02 -2.06
CA VAL A 457 -10.88 9.79 -2.08
C VAL A 457 -11.86 9.21 -1.07
N ASN A 458 -12.45 10.08 -0.27
CA ASN A 458 -13.43 9.70 0.72
C ASN A 458 -14.77 9.34 0.04
N SER A 459 -15.26 8.11 0.23
CA SER A 459 -16.61 7.71 -0.21
C SER A 459 -17.74 8.33 0.58
N GLN A 460 -17.47 8.64 1.85
CA GLN A 460 -18.41 9.23 2.78
C GLN A 460 -17.96 10.66 3.05
N CYS A 461 -18.20 11.54 2.08
CA CYS A 461 -17.91 12.97 2.24
C CYS A 461 -18.41 13.46 3.61
N TYR A 462 -17.47 13.65 4.55
CA TYR A 462 -17.80 13.80 5.97
C TYR A 462 -18.13 15.25 6.29
N SER A 463 -19.38 15.55 6.62
CA SER A 463 -19.77 16.85 7.18
C SER A 463 -19.65 16.79 8.71
N PHE A 464 -18.70 17.51 9.29
CA PHE A 464 -18.61 17.67 10.74
C PHE A 464 -19.69 18.64 11.21
N THR A 465 -20.93 18.17 11.34
CA THR A 465 -21.94 18.79 12.21
C THR A 465 -22.18 17.85 13.37
N SER A 466 -21.80 18.28 14.58
CA SER A 466 -21.96 17.55 15.84
C SER A 466 -23.33 16.87 15.95
N GLY A 467 -23.34 15.55 16.18
CA GLY A 467 -24.50 14.84 16.74
C GLY A 467 -25.49 14.17 15.77
N VAL A 468 -25.19 14.01 14.47
CA VAL A 468 -26.12 13.36 13.52
C VAL A 468 -25.63 11.96 13.09
N SER A 469 -26.51 10.98 13.25
CA SER A 469 -26.32 9.55 12.95
C SER A 469 -26.17 9.25 11.44
N THR A 470 -25.34 8.25 11.14
CA THR A 470 -24.76 7.84 9.84
C THR A 470 -25.69 7.02 8.93
N SER A 471 -26.95 7.39 8.73
CA SER A 471 -27.91 6.55 7.98
C SER A 471 -28.35 7.06 6.60
N SER A 472 -27.68 8.06 6.02
CA SER A 472 -27.89 8.41 4.60
C SER A 472 -26.55 8.67 3.88
N MET A 473 -25.93 7.59 3.39
CA MET A 473 -24.79 7.64 2.46
C MET A 473 -25.28 8.23 1.14
N SER A 474 -24.91 9.49 0.88
CA SER A 474 -25.08 10.11 -0.44
C SER A 474 -23.71 10.46 -1.00
N ASN A 475 -23.60 10.47 -2.34
CA ASN A 475 -22.43 10.82 -3.15
C ASN A 475 -21.97 12.29 -2.96
N ALA A 476 -21.88 12.77 -1.72
CA ALA A 476 -21.74 14.18 -1.35
C ALA A 476 -20.40 14.80 -1.78
N CYS A 477 -19.43 13.99 -2.23
CA CYS A 477 -18.15 14.43 -2.78
C CYS A 477 -18.19 14.74 -4.27
N ARG A 478 -19.24 14.36 -5.02
CA ARG A 478 -19.29 14.64 -6.46
C ARG A 478 -19.16 16.14 -6.73
N GLY A 479 -18.23 16.50 -7.61
CA GLY A 479 -17.92 17.89 -7.96
C GLY A 479 -17.19 18.67 -6.86
N LYS A 480 -16.71 18.01 -5.81
CA LYS A 480 -15.84 18.61 -4.78
C LYS A 480 -14.38 18.42 -5.13
N THR A 481 -13.56 19.34 -4.65
CA THR A 481 -12.12 19.37 -4.93
C THR A 481 -11.31 19.51 -3.65
N ALA A 482 -10.24 18.74 -3.57
CA ALA A 482 -9.07 19.08 -2.76
C ALA A 482 -7.98 19.63 -3.68
N SER A 483 -7.00 20.32 -3.12
CA SER A 483 -5.82 20.77 -3.86
C SER A 483 -4.54 20.46 -3.11
N ILE A 484 -3.55 19.95 -3.83
CA ILE A 484 -2.19 19.74 -3.34
C ILE A 484 -1.26 20.71 -4.05
N THR A 485 -0.34 21.32 -3.31
CA THR A 485 0.55 22.35 -3.84
C THR A 485 1.98 22.09 -3.40
N TYR A 486 2.88 22.11 -4.37
CA TYR A 486 4.33 22.00 -4.18
C TYR A 486 5.03 22.93 -5.17
N ASN A 487 6.11 23.60 -4.76
CA ASN A 487 6.85 24.53 -5.62
C ASN A 487 5.97 25.63 -6.25
N ASP A 488 5.04 26.20 -5.47
CA ASP A 488 4.01 27.17 -5.91
C ASP A 488 3.06 26.68 -7.03
N VAL A 489 3.09 25.39 -7.41
CA VAL A 489 2.18 24.80 -8.41
C VAL A 489 1.13 23.95 -7.72
N SER A 490 -0.15 24.21 -8.03
CA SER A 490 -1.29 23.53 -7.41
C SER A 490 -1.97 22.56 -8.36
N HIS A 491 -2.23 21.35 -7.89
CA HIS A 491 -2.98 20.31 -8.59
C HIS A 491 -4.31 20.04 -7.87
N SER A 492 -5.37 19.87 -8.66
CA SER A 492 -6.70 19.57 -8.14
C SER A 492 -6.95 18.07 -8.11
N ILE A 493 -7.46 17.59 -6.98
CA ILE A 493 -8.05 16.26 -6.85
C ILE A 493 -9.56 16.47 -6.94
N LEU A 494 -10.10 16.31 -8.15
CA LEU A 494 -11.52 16.47 -8.45
C LEU A 494 -12.24 15.14 -8.36
N VAL A 495 -13.30 15.08 -7.54
CA VAL A 495 -14.16 13.90 -7.49
C VAL A 495 -15.28 14.02 -8.52
N ASP A 496 -15.41 13.02 -9.38
CA ASP A 496 -16.49 12.93 -10.37
C ASP A 496 -17.06 11.50 -10.41
N THR A 497 -18.18 11.34 -11.11
CA THR A 497 -18.85 10.06 -11.33
C THR A 497 -19.14 9.89 -12.81
N SER A 498 -19.06 8.67 -13.28
CA SER A 498 -19.29 8.28 -14.67
C SER A 498 -20.51 7.38 -14.80
N PHE A 499 -21.09 7.32 -15.99
CA PHE A 499 -22.07 6.28 -16.31
C PHE A 499 -21.36 5.12 -16.97
N ALA A 500 -21.60 3.91 -16.46
CA ALA A 500 -21.10 2.70 -17.07
C ALA A 500 -21.78 2.38 -18.41
N THR A 501 -21.03 1.80 -19.34
CA THR A 501 -21.57 1.21 -20.58
C THR A 501 -21.20 -0.26 -20.63
N ILE A 502 -22.20 -1.13 -20.81
CA ILE A 502 -22.00 -2.55 -21.04
C ILE A 502 -22.36 -2.88 -22.49
N ASN A 503 -21.50 -3.65 -23.15
CA ASN A 503 -21.70 -4.11 -24.51
C ASN A 503 -21.43 -5.63 -24.58
N MET A 504 -22.36 -6.37 -25.18
CA MET A 504 -22.14 -7.74 -25.59
C MET A 504 -21.81 -7.70 -27.08
N ASP A 505 -20.62 -8.18 -27.47
CA ASP A 505 -20.12 -8.03 -28.84
C ASP A 505 -20.82 -8.99 -29.81
N GLU A 506 -22.04 -8.65 -30.22
CA GLU A 506 -22.83 -9.42 -31.19
C GLU A 506 -22.12 -9.54 -32.55
N SER A 507 -21.27 -8.58 -32.90
CA SER A 507 -20.53 -8.62 -34.17
C SER A 507 -19.51 -9.77 -34.22
N ALA A 508 -19.11 -10.29 -33.06
CA ALA A 508 -18.19 -11.42 -32.95
C ALA A 508 -18.83 -12.79 -33.23
N ILE A 509 -20.15 -12.90 -33.14
CA ILE A 509 -20.91 -14.17 -33.25
C ILE A 509 -21.81 -14.26 -34.49
N GLY A 510 -21.86 -13.22 -35.33
CA GLY A 510 -22.64 -13.22 -36.57
C GLY A 510 -24.12 -12.85 -36.37
N GLY A 511 -25.02 -13.44 -37.16
CA GLY A 511 -26.46 -13.10 -37.16
C GLY A 511 -27.30 -13.84 -36.12
N GLU A 512 -26.75 -14.85 -35.46
CA GLU A 512 -27.41 -15.69 -34.47
C GLU A 512 -26.37 -16.17 -33.44
N TRP A 513 -26.66 -16.00 -32.15
CA TRP A 513 -25.84 -16.57 -31.09
C TRP A 513 -26.15 -18.06 -30.97
N ASN A 514 -25.16 -18.94 -31.12
CA ASN A 514 -25.38 -20.38 -31.05
C ASN A 514 -25.21 -20.93 -29.63
N SER A 515 -25.94 -21.99 -29.31
CA SER A 515 -25.77 -22.72 -28.05
C SER A 515 -24.34 -23.22 -27.90
N GLY A 516 -23.70 -22.93 -26.77
CA GLY A 516 -22.31 -23.28 -26.47
C GLY A 516 -21.29 -22.29 -27.05
N GLU A 517 -21.72 -21.23 -27.73
CA GLU A 517 -20.85 -20.18 -28.24
C GLU A 517 -20.66 -19.08 -27.19
N GLN A 518 -19.42 -18.68 -26.95
CA GLN A 518 -19.12 -17.58 -26.04
C GLN A 518 -19.27 -16.24 -26.75
N ILE A 519 -19.97 -15.30 -26.11
CA ILE A 519 -19.99 -13.89 -26.50
C ILE A 519 -19.16 -13.08 -25.51
N LYS A 520 -18.35 -12.15 -26.03
CA LYS A 520 -17.56 -11.24 -25.20
C LYS A 520 -18.44 -10.18 -24.59
N VAL A 521 -18.22 -9.91 -23.31
CA VAL A 521 -18.81 -8.79 -22.58
C VAL A 521 -17.72 -7.78 -22.29
N LYS A 522 -18.01 -6.52 -22.61
CA LYS A 522 -17.16 -5.37 -22.29
C LYS A 522 -17.96 -4.39 -21.45
N LEU A 523 -17.50 -4.13 -20.24
CA LEU A 523 -17.99 -3.07 -19.37
C LEU A 523 -16.96 -1.94 -19.37
N VAL A 524 -17.38 -0.71 -19.64
CA VAL A 524 -16.56 0.48 -19.42
C VAL A 524 -17.19 1.25 -18.27
N ASP A 525 -16.51 1.30 -17.13
CA ASP A 525 -16.99 1.94 -15.91
C ASP A 525 -15.82 2.58 -15.14
N ASN A 526 -15.73 3.91 -15.19
CA ASN A 526 -14.67 4.64 -14.50
C ASN A 526 -14.92 4.73 -12.99
N ASP A 527 -16.12 4.41 -12.51
CA ASP A 527 -16.43 4.40 -11.07
C ASP A 527 -15.94 3.10 -10.39
N ALA A 528 -15.67 2.07 -11.19
CA ALA A 528 -15.08 0.81 -10.76
C ALA A 528 -13.54 0.78 -10.82
N ASN A 529 -12.91 1.74 -11.52
CA ASN A 529 -11.45 1.90 -11.60
C ASN A 529 -10.94 2.75 -10.42
N LEU A 530 -10.70 2.10 -9.28
CA LEU A 530 -10.35 2.75 -8.02
C LEU A 530 -8.83 2.92 -7.86
N ASN A 531 -7.99 2.14 -8.52
CA ASN A 531 -6.54 2.18 -8.34
C ASN A 531 -5.83 2.03 -9.68
N SER A 532 -5.27 3.15 -10.17
CA SER A 532 -4.60 3.25 -11.47
C SER A 532 -3.33 2.41 -11.61
N LYS A 533 -2.84 1.82 -10.52
CA LYS A 533 -1.58 1.06 -10.45
C LYS A 533 -1.79 -0.44 -10.31
N VAL A 534 -3.04 -0.92 -10.27
CA VAL A 534 -3.36 -2.36 -10.27
C VAL A 534 -4.46 -2.64 -11.28
N ASP A 535 -4.49 -3.86 -11.81
CA ASP A 535 -5.61 -4.33 -12.60
C ASP A 535 -6.73 -4.73 -11.64
N GLU A 536 -7.92 -4.15 -11.83
CA GLU A 536 -9.02 -4.32 -10.89
C GLU A 536 -10.01 -5.39 -11.34
N ASP A 537 -10.39 -6.23 -10.38
CA ASP A 537 -11.24 -7.38 -10.63
C ASP A 537 -12.63 -7.17 -10.03
N LEU A 538 -13.67 -7.25 -10.87
CA LEU A 538 -15.05 -7.34 -10.44
C LEU A 538 -15.38 -8.79 -10.05
N LYS A 539 -14.77 -9.28 -8.97
CA LYS A 539 -14.96 -10.65 -8.46
C LYS A 539 -15.89 -10.65 -7.25
N LEU A 540 -16.78 -11.63 -7.17
CA LEU A 540 -17.72 -11.81 -6.05
C LEU A 540 -17.00 -12.05 -4.72
N THR A 541 -15.76 -12.53 -4.75
CA THR A 541 -14.88 -12.65 -3.58
C THR A 541 -14.37 -11.32 -3.06
N ASN A 542 -14.35 -10.28 -3.90
CA ASN A 542 -13.92 -8.94 -3.55
C ASN A 542 -15.10 -8.16 -2.98
N THR A 543 -15.08 -7.92 -1.67
CA THR A 543 -16.16 -7.22 -0.96
C THR A 543 -16.22 -5.72 -1.26
N ASP A 544 -15.15 -5.17 -1.85
CA ASP A 544 -15.02 -3.74 -2.16
C ASP A 544 -15.67 -3.39 -3.51
N VAL A 545 -15.93 -4.39 -4.37
CA VAL A 545 -16.73 -4.20 -5.60
C VAL A 545 -18.13 -3.77 -5.20
N LYS A 546 -18.60 -2.64 -5.73
CA LYS A 546 -19.88 -2.01 -5.33
C LYS A 546 -21.09 -2.51 -6.11
N VAL A 547 -20.93 -2.83 -7.38
CA VAL A 547 -22.01 -3.28 -8.27
C VAL A 547 -21.47 -4.37 -9.18
N TYR A 548 -22.28 -5.40 -9.42
CA TYR A 548 -21.98 -6.46 -10.38
C TYR A 548 -22.98 -6.37 -11.52
N PRO A 549 -22.56 -6.36 -12.79
CA PRO A 549 -23.47 -6.56 -13.90
C PRO A 549 -24.16 -7.93 -13.76
N ALA A 550 -25.47 -7.96 -13.96
CA ALA A 550 -26.24 -9.18 -13.86
C ALA A 550 -27.25 -9.31 -15.01
N ILE A 551 -27.47 -10.55 -15.45
CA ILE A 551 -28.52 -10.95 -16.37
C ILE A 551 -29.56 -11.69 -15.55
N SER A 552 -30.76 -11.11 -15.42
CA SER A 552 -31.89 -11.78 -14.76
C SER A 552 -32.93 -12.20 -15.79
N ILE A 553 -33.40 -13.43 -15.68
CA ILE A 553 -34.44 -14.02 -16.52
C ILE A 553 -35.52 -14.56 -15.59
N GLY A 554 -36.79 -14.33 -15.92
CA GLY A 554 -37.92 -14.80 -15.12
C GLY A 554 -38.00 -14.16 -13.75
N SER A 555 -38.35 -14.95 -12.73
CA SER A 555 -38.58 -14.53 -11.35
C SER A 555 -37.95 -15.53 -10.37
N PRO A 556 -36.60 -15.61 -10.31
CA PRO A 556 -35.91 -16.43 -9.31
C PRO A 556 -36.23 -15.98 -7.88
N ILE A 557 -36.09 -16.87 -6.92
CA ILE A 557 -36.10 -16.49 -5.49
C ILE A 557 -34.66 -16.20 -5.09
N THR A 558 -34.33 -14.93 -4.85
CA THR A 558 -32.96 -14.46 -4.54
C THR A 558 -32.91 -13.81 -3.16
N LEU A 559 -31.72 -13.32 -2.79
CA LEU A 559 -31.54 -12.50 -1.59
C LEU A 559 -32.19 -11.11 -1.70
N SER A 560 -32.76 -10.68 -2.83
CA SER A 560 -33.61 -9.46 -2.87
C SER A 560 -34.74 -9.49 -1.84
N LYS A 561 -35.19 -10.70 -1.47
CA LYS A 561 -36.19 -10.96 -0.44
C LYS A 561 -35.60 -11.14 0.96
N LEU A 562 -34.32 -10.86 1.19
CA LEU A 562 -33.68 -11.04 2.49
C LEU A 562 -34.25 -10.06 3.52
N SER A 563 -34.80 -10.60 4.61
CA SER A 563 -35.37 -9.80 5.70
C SER A 563 -34.35 -9.58 6.82
N LYS A 564 -33.79 -10.66 7.38
CA LYS A 564 -32.83 -10.64 8.50
C LYS A 564 -31.93 -11.88 8.45
N PRO A 565 -30.63 -11.73 8.11
CA PRO A 565 -29.70 -12.84 8.20
C PRO A 565 -29.16 -13.00 9.64
N PHE A 566 -28.85 -14.24 10.03
CA PHE A 566 -28.29 -14.59 11.35
C PHE A 566 -27.08 -15.50 11.24
N ILE A 567 -26.28 -15.53 12.30
CA ILE A 567 -25.16 -16.44 12.52
C ILE A 567 -25.51 -17.31 13.72
N ASP A 568 -25.47 -18.64 13.59
CA ASP A 568 -25.44 -19.56 14.74
C ASP A 568 -23.98 -19.94 14.99
N ARG A 569 -23.44 -19.60 16.17
CA ARG A 569 -22.05 -19.90 16.48
C ARG A 569 -21.79 -21.38 16.72
N GLY A 570 -22.81 -22.19 17.03
CA GLY A 570 -22.66 -23.62 17.28
C GLY A 570 -22.13 -24.01 18.66
N GLN A 571 -21.78 -23.04 19.53
CA GLN A 571 -21.23 -23.33 20.87
C GLN A 571 -22.28 -23.89 21.84
N SER A 572 -23.48 -23.33 21.84
CA SER A 572 -24.61 -23.71 22.71
C SER A 572 -25.95 -23.39 22.02
N ALA A 573 -27.02 -24.09 22.37
CA ALA A 573 -28.33 -23.86 21.74
C ALA A 573 -28.76 -22.40 21.95
N GLY A 574 -29.15 -21.71 20.87
CA GLY A 574 -29.53 -20.29 20.92
C GLY A 574 -28.37 -19.29 20.91
N ASP A 575 -27.11 -19.73 20.76
CA ASP A 575 -25.95 -18.86 20.65
C ASP A 575 -25.86 -18.19 19.26
N THR A 576 -26.72 -17.20 19.06
CA THR A 576 -26.92 -16.50 17.79
C THR A 576 -26.34 -15.09 17.81
N GLN A 577 -25.78 -14.66 16.69
CA GLN A 577 -25.47 -13.26 16.42
C GLN A 577 -26.27 -12.82 15.19
N THR A 578 -26.71 -11.57 15.16
CA THR A 578 -27.32 -10.99 13.96
C THR A 578 -26.25 -10.21 13.21
N PHE A 579 -26.22 -10.31 11.88
CA PHE A 579 -25.37 -9.44 11.08
C PHE A 579 -25.79 -7.98 11.29
N GLY A 580 -24.82 -7.07 11.33
CA GLY A 580 -25.11 -5.65 11.38
C GLY A 580 -25.68 -5.08 12.69
N THR A 581 -25.42 -5.70 13.85
CA THR A 581 -25.88 -5.18 15.16
C THR A 581 -24.92 -4.21 15.84
N THR A 582 -23.68 -4.13 15.36
CA THR A 582 -22.69 -3.15 15.86
C THR A 582 -22.75 -1.91 14.98
N ALA A 583 -22.67 -0.70 15.56
CA ALA A 583 -22.61 0.54 14.79
C ALA A 583 -21.51 0.45 13.69
N GLY A 584 -21.87 0.72 12.44
CA GLY A 584 -20.97 0.58 11.28
C GLY A 584 -21.00 -0.78 10.59
N THR A 585 -21.74 -1.75 11.10
CA THR A 585 -22.05 -2.99 10.38
C THR A 585 -23.50 -2.97 9.95
N ALA A 586 -23.74 -2.96 8.65
CA ALA A 586 -25.05 -3.15 8.05
C ALA A 586 -25.04 -4.48 7.30
N PHE A 587 -26.21 -5.10 7.15
CA PHE A 587 -26.42 -5.97 6.01
C PHE A 587 -27.24 -5.19 4.98
N SER A 588 -26.96 -5.44 3.71
CA SER A 588 -27.70 -4.89 2.59
C SER A 588 -27.70 -5.89 1.46
N VAL A 589 -28.59 -5.69 0.49
CA VAL A 589 -28.62 -6.47 -0.73
C VAL A 589 -28.48 -5.50 -1.87
N ASP A 590 -27.53 -5.77 -2.77
CA ASP A 590 -27.35 -4.97 -3.96
C ASP A 590 -28.62 -5.05 -4.83
N SER A 591 -29.21 -3.90 -5.16
CA SER A 591 -30.51 -3.86 -5.82
C SER A 591 -30.50 -4.28 -7.29
N GLN A 592 -29.32 -4.40 -7.91
CA GLN A 592 -29.15 -4.74 -9.32
C GLN A 592 -28.74 -6.20 -9.50
N SER A 593 -27.89 -6.70 -8.60
CA SER A 593 -27.33 -8.05 -8.67
C SER A 593 -27.86 -8.99 -7.61
N ASP A 594 -28.67 -8.55 -6.64
CA ASP A 594 -29.15 -9.34 -5.51
C ASP A 594 -28.02 -9.99 -4.67
N VAL A 595 -26.80 -9.44 -4.72
CA VAL A 595 -25.69 -9.91 -3.88
C VAL A 595 -25.90 -9.41 -2.45
N GLY A 596 -25.94 -10.33 -1.49
CA GLY A 596 -25.99 -10.00 -0.08
C GLY A 596 -24.64 -9.49 0.41
N ARG A 597 -24.61 -8.29 1.01
CA ARG A 597 -23.46 -7.71 1.71
C ARG A 597 -23.69 -7.83 3.21
N LEU A 598 -22.81 -8.53 3.91
CA LEU A 598 -22.98 -8.93 5.29
C LEU A 598 -21.82 -8.42 6.15
N GLY A 599 -22.06 -7.40 6.97
CA GLY A 599 -21.05 -6.86 7.89
C GLY A 599 -20.98 -7.61 9.23
N ILE A 600 -19.75 -7.95 9.65
CA ILE A 600 -19.43 -8.53 10.96
C ILE A 600 -18.58 -7.53 11.75
N GLY A 601 -19.13 -6.97 12.83
CA GLY A 601 -18.50 -5.85 13.54
C GLY A 601 -17.42 -6.24 14.54
N THR A 602 -17.51 -7.46 15.06
CA THR A 602 -16.55 -7.99 16.03
C THR A 602 -16.18 -9.41 15.65
N LYS A 603 -14.88 -9.72 15.70
CA LYS A 603 -14.39 -11.09 15.49
C LYS A 603 -15.10 -12.05 16.43
N PHE A 604 -15.44 -13.24 15.95
CA PHE A 604 -16.07 -14.29 16.76
C PHE A 604 -15.56 -15.66 16.37
N GLN A 605 -15.89 -16.67 17.18
CA GLN A 605 -15.59 -18.08 16.88
C GLN A 605 -16.83 -18.79 16.35
N LEU A 606 -16.69 -19.42 15.18
CA LEU A 606 -17.66 -20.35 14.64
C LEU A 606 -17.26 -21.78 15.00
N PHE A 607 -18.15 -22.52 15.67
CA PHE A 607 -17.94 -23.89 16.09
C PHE A 607 -18.58 -24.88 15.10
N ASN A 608 -18.16 -26.14 15.19
CA ASN A 608 -18.71 -27.22 14.36
C ASN A 608 -20.24 -27.29 14.49
N LYS A 609 -20.95 -27.39 13.36
CA LYS A 609 -22.42 -27.35 13.19
C LYS A 609 -23.07 -25.96 13.35
N GLY A 610 -22.30 -24.93 13.69
CA GLY A 610 -22.72 -23.53 13.53
C GLY A 610 -22.87 -23.16 12.05
N GLY A 611 -23.29 -21.93 11.74
CA GLY A 611 -23.45 -21.51 10.36
C GLY A 611 -24.22 -20.21 10.15
N PHE A 612 -24.83 -20.09 8.98
CA PHE A 612 -25.50 -18.88 8.51
C PHE A 612 -26.97 -19.15 8.21
N GLN A 613 -27.84 -18.18 8.51
CA GLN A 613 -29.27 -18.23 8.21
C GLN A 613 -29.65 -17.04 7.33
N PHE A 614 -30.37 -17.32 6.25
CA PHE A 614 -30.87 -16.33 5.30
C PHE A 614 -32.39 -16.36 5.32
N ASN A 615 -33.01 -15.51 6.14
CA ASN A 615 -34.45 -15.47 6.29
C ASN A 615 -35.07 -14.60 5.20
N LEU A 616 -35.84 -15.20 4.31
CA LEU A 616 -36.47 -14.53 3.18
C LEU A 616 -37.90 -14.08 3.53
N THR A 617 -38.37 -13.02 2.90
CA THR A 617 -39.78 -12.61 2.91
C THR A 617 -40.65 -13.48 1.99
N THR A 618 -40.04 -14.43 1.27
CA THR A 618 -40.73 -15.47 0.51
C THR A 618 -41.61 -16.31 1.43
N THR A 619 -42.86 -16.53 1.02
CA THR A 619 -43.81 -17.35 1.77
C THR A 619 -43.73 -18.83 1.38
N GLY A 620 -44.25 -19.71 2.24
CA GLY A 620 -44.39 -21.12 1.92
C GLY A 620 -45.29 -21.37 0.71
N ALA A 621 -46.29 -20.51 0.48
CA ALA A 621 -47.09 -20.53 -0.75
C ALA A 621 -46.22 -20.25 -1.98
N ASP A 622 -45.40 -19.18 -1.94
CA ASP A 622 -44.49 -18.83 -3.04
C ASP A 622 -43.50 -19.96 -3.34
N LEU A 623 -42.93 -20.59 -2.29
CA LEU A 623 -41.98 -21.71 -2.43
C LEU A 623 -42.65 -22.92 -3.08
N LYS A 624 -43.87 -23.27 -2.66
CA LYS A 624 -44.63 -24.36 -3.26
C LYS A 624 -44.95 -24.10 -4.72
N THR A 625 -45.37 -22.87 -5.06
CA THR A 625 -45.61 -22.47 -6.44
C THR A 625 -44.32 -22.49 -7.27
N PHE A 626 -43.20 -22.07 -6.70
CA PHE A 626 -41.91 -22.08 -7.38
C PHE A 626 -41.45 -23.51 -7.69
N LEU A 627 -41.54 -24.42 -6.72
CA LEU A 627 -41.12 -25.83 -6.83
C LEU A 627 -42.19 -26.74 -7.44
N ALA A 628 -43.37 -26.22 -7.78
CA ALA A 628 -44.45 -27.03 -8.31
C ALA A 628 -44.01 -27.73 -9.60
N ASN A 629 -44.47 -28.97 -9.79
CA ASN A 629 -44.27 -29.73 -11.02
C ASN A 629 -42.81 -30.09 -11.34
N GLY A 630 -41.86 -29.89 -10.42
CA GLY A 630 -40.51 -30.44 -10.55
C GLY A 630 -40.51 -31.96 -10.44
N THR A 631 -40.18 -32.65 -11.52
CA THR A 631 -40.06 -34.12 -11.55
C THR A 631 -38.81 -34.52 -12.31
N LYS A 632 -37.89 -35.24 -11.66
CA LYS A 632 -36.74 -35.85 -12.33
C LYS A 632 -37.21 -36.87 -13.37
N GLU A 633 -36.53 -36.92 -14.51
CA GLU A 633 -36.72 -37.91 -15.57
C GLU A 633 -36.82 -39.34 -14.96
N GLY A 634 -37.89 -40.07 -15.29
CA GLY A 634 -38.07 -41.49 -14.96
C GLY A 634 -38.76 -41.88 -13.63
N THR A 635 -39.39 -40.96 -12.87
CA THR A 635 -40.06 -41.30 -11.58
C THR A 635 -41.59 -41.09 -11.55
N SER A 636 -42.22 -40.56 -12.59
CA SER A 636 -43.65 -40.24 -12.63
C SER A 636 -44.24 -40.42 -14.05
N THR A 637 -45.54 -40.77 -14.14
CA THR A 637 -46.28 -40.92 -15.40
C THR A 637 -46.64 -39.59 -16.08
N ASN A 638 -46.39 -38.46 -15.41
CA ASN A 638 -46.51 -37.11 -15.95
C ASN A 638 -45.13 -36.44 -15.81
N GLN A 639 -44.28 -36.59 -16.82
CA GLN A 639 -42.96 -35.97 -16.82
C GLN A 639 -43.13 -34.51 -17.23
N ASN A 640 -42.94 -33.58 -16.29
CA ASN A 640 -42.68 -32.19 -16.63
C ASN A 640 -41.15 -32.01 -16.62
N GLY A 641 -40.60 -31.40 -17.66
CA GLY A 641 -39.17 -31.13 -17.77
C GLY A 641 -38.72 -29.94 -16.96
N ILE A 642 -39.25 -29.76 -15.75
CA ILE A 642 -38.93 -28.62 -14.88
C ILE A 642 -37.89 -29.06 -13.87
N TYR A 643 -36.77 -28.35 -13.85
CA TYR A 643 -35.65 -28.56 -12.93
C TYR A 643 -35.53 -27.39 -11.97
N HIS A 644 -35.21 -27.67 -10.72
CA HIS A 644 -34.99 -26.66 -9.70
C HIS A 644 -33.59 -26.80 -9.09
N TYR A 645 -32.94 -25.67 -8.85
CA TYR A 645 -31.61 -25.65 -8.28
C TYR A 645 -31.46 -24.63 -7.17
N LEU A 646 -30.64 -24.92 -6.17
CA LEU A 646 -30.09 -23.95 -5.23
C LEU A 646 -28.71 -23.53 -5.74
N ASN A 647 -28.61 -22.29 -6.23
CA ASN A 647 -27.36 -21.64 -6.59
C ASN A 647 -26.79 -20.92 -5.37
N TYR A 648 -25.50 -21.06 -5.11
CA TYR A 648 -24.85 -20.35 -4.01
C TYR A 648 -23.42 -19.94 -4.32
N ASP A 649 -23.01 -18.83 -3.70
CA ASP A 649 -21.62 -18.40 -3.59
C ASP A 649 -21.41 -17.76 -2.22
N LEU A 650 -20.52 -18.37 -1.45
CA LEU A 650 -20.12 -17.99 -0.11
C LEU A 650 -18.59 -17.90 -0.02
N ARG A 651 -17.88 -17.77 -1.15
CA ARG A 651 -16.40 -17.80 -1.19
C ARG A 651 -15.76 -16.76 -0.26
N SER A 652 -16.38 -15.61 -0.04
CA SER A 652 -15.90 -14.59 0.91
C SER A 652 -15.76 -15.13 2.35
N PHE A 653 -16.53 -16.16 2.72
CA PHE A 653 -16.42 -16.85 4.01
C PHE A 653 -15.38 -17.98 4.00
N ALA A 654 -14.93 -18.45 2.84
CA ALA A 654 -13.88 -19.47 2.73
C ALA A 654 -12.50 -18.88 3.05
N SER A 655 -12.19 -17.73 2.45
CA SER A 655 -10.92 -17.03 2.54
C SER A 655 -11.08 -15.56 2.18
N ASN A 656 -10.20 -14.71 2.70
CA ASN A 656 -9.94 -13.37 2.16
C ASN A 656 -8.50 -13.29 1.65
N SER A 657 -8.07 -12.13 1.17
CA SER A 657 -6.73 -11.91 0.57
C SER A 657 -5.55 -12.27 1.49
N THR A 658 -5.77 -12.40 2.81
CA THR A 658 -4.68 -12.62 3.80
C THR A 658 -4.86 -13.87 4.65
N THR A 659 -6.05 -14.46 4.72
CA THR A 659 -6.37 -15.55 5.64
C THR A 659 -7.36 -16.56 5.06
N ASN A 660 -7.09 -17.83 5.32
CA ASN A 660 -8.04 -18.91 5.12
C ASN A 660 -9.04 -18.93 6.29
N ILE A 661 -10.24 -18.38 6.09
CA ILE A 661 -11.25 -18.16 7.13
C ILE A 661 -11.95 -19.46 7.49
N LEU A 662 -12.55 -20.18 6.52
CA LEU A 662 -13.27 -21.46 6.70
C LEU A 662 -12.69 -22.62 5.86
N ALA A 663 -11.42 -22.54 5.46
CA ALA A 663 -10.78 -23.61 4.67
C ALA A 663 -10.91 -25.00 5.32
N GLY A 664 -11.24 -26.00 4.49
CA GLY A 664 -11.43 -27.39 4.91
C GLY A 664 -12.77 -27.68 5.61
N ALA A 665 -13.64 -26.68 5.77
CA ALA A 665 -14.99 -26.92 6.26
C ALA A 665 -15.91 -27.48 5.16
N SER A 666 -16.95 -28.20 5.57
CA SER A 666 -18.03 -28.65 4.69
C SER A 666 -19.32 -27.91 5.00
N LEU A 667 -20.02 -27.46 3.96
CA LEU A 667 -21.29 -26.77 3.98
C LEU A 667 -22.43 -27.78 3.83
N ASN A 668 -23.43 -27.66 4.69
CA ASN A 668 -24.68 -28.41 4.60
C ASN A 668 -25.83 -27.41 4.56
N PHE A 669 -26.69 -27.53 3.56
CA PHE A 669 -27.80 -26.66 3.30
C PHE A 669 -29.10 -27.28 3.79
N SER A 670 -30.06 -26.42 4.14
CA SER A 670 -31.44 -26.82 4.35
C SER A 670 -32.36 -25.63 4.10
N ILE A 671 -33.56 -25.89 3.58
CA ILE A 671 -34.60 -24.89 3.40
C ILE A 671 -35.70 -25.20 4.42
N GLN A 672 -35.99 -24.25 5.30
CA GLN A 672 -36.81 -24.45 6.50
C GLN A 672 -37.78 -23.27 6.70
N ASP A 673 -38.74 -23.43 7.59
CA ASP A 673 -39.51 -22.30 8.12
C ASP A 673 -38.71 -21.54 9.19
N ALA A 674 -38.72 -20.20 9.19
CA ALA A 674 -37.96 -19.38 10.16
C ALA A 674 -38.39 -19.61 11.62
N SER A 675 -39.61 -20.12 11.85
CA SER A 675 -40.08 -20.53 13.18
C SER A 675 -39.30 -21.74 13.75
N ASP A 676 -38.53 -22.46 12.92
CA ASP A 676 -37.71 -23.63 13.27
C ASP A 676 -36.25 -23.24 13.59
N SER A 677 -36.04 -22.07 14.20
CA SER A 677 -34.74 -21.38 14.38
C SER A 677 -33.68 -22.13 15.23
N ASN A 678 -33.93 -23.40 15.60
CA ASN A 678 -33.09 -24.24 16.45
C ASN A 678 -32.52 -25.49 15.75
N VAL A 679 -32.57 -25.58 14.41
CA VAL A 679 -32.10 -26.77 13.68
C VAL A 679 -30.59 -26.72 13.41
N ARG A 680 -29.84 -27.33 14.32
CA ARG A 680 -28.47 -27.80 14.04
C ARG A 680 -28.56 -29.06 13.18
N ILE A 681 -28.02 -29.05 11.97
CA ILE A 681 -27.78 -30.31 11.24
C ILE A 681 -26.71 -31.08 12.04
N GLY A 682 -27.13 -32.18 12.69
CA GLY A 682 -26.27 -33.11 13.41
C GLY A 682 -26.55 -33.33 14.90
N SER A 683 -27.65 -32.83 15.48
CA SER A 683 -28.12 -33.39 16.77
C SER A 683 -28.76 -34.76 16.52
N SER A 684 -28.33 -35.78 17.25
CA SER A 684 -28.66 -37.21 17.06
C SER A 684 -30.11 -37.61 17.41
N SER A 685 -31.09 -36.74 17.23
CA SER A 685 -32.50 -37.11 17.32
C SER A 685 -33.40 -36.04 16.68
N PRO A 686 -33.99 -36.28 15.49
CA PRO A 686 -35.13 -35.50 15.03
C PRO A 686 -36.37 -36.01 15.79
N THR A 687 -36.65 -35.44 16.96
CA THR A 687 -37.99 -35.55 17.54
C THR A 687 -38.98 -34.81 16.62
N ALA A 688 -40.10 -35.48 16.38
CA ALA A 688 -41.08 -35.25 15.31
C ALA A 688 -41.55 -33.79 15.12
N GLN A 689 -41.95 -33.48 13.87
CA GLN A 689 -42.62 -32.26 13.37
C GLN A 689 -41.70 -31.10 12.93
N ARG A 690 -40.89 -31.27 11.88
CA ARG A 690 -40.16 -30.14 11.25
C ARG A 690 -40.49 -30.01 9.76
N LYS A 691 -40.75 -28.78 9.32
CA LYS A 691 -41.08 -28.39 7.93
C LYS A 691 -39.79 -27.98 7.20
N SER A 692 -39.02 -28.97 6.74
CA SER A 692 -37.69 -28.76 6.17
C SER A 692 -37.42 -29.65 4.97
N LEU A 693 -36.66 -29.12 4.01
CA LEU A 693 -36.15 -29.80 2.81
C LEU A 693 -34.75 -30.42 3.03
N SER A 694 -34.28 -30.57 4.28
CA SER A 694 -32.91 -31.01 4.60
C SER A 694 -32.53 -32.43 4.15
N THR A 695 -33.47 -33.23 3.63
CA THR A 695 -33.23 -34.61 3.19
C THR A 695 -32.97 -34.76 1.69
N ILE A 696 -32.85 -33.66 0.94
CA ILE A 696 -32.55 -33.70 -0.49
C ILE A 696 -31.06 -34.02 -0.71
N SER A 697 -30.79 -34.89 -1.70
CA SER A 697 -29.43 -35.25 -2.11
C SER A 697 -28.65 -34.01 -2.58
N GLY A 698 -27.37 -33.91 -2.21
CA GLY A 698 -26.50 -32.77 -2.59
C GLY A 698 -26.57 -31.57 -1.65
N LEU A 699 -27.52 -31.52 -0.71
CA LEU A 699 -27.54 -30.49 0.33
C LEU A 699 -26.46 -30.69 1.40
N ALA A 700 -25.85 -31.87 1.55
CA ALA A 700 -24.87 -32.15 2.61
C ALA A 700 -23.46 -32.41 2.06
N GLY A 701 -22.44 -32.04 2.84
CA GLY A 701 -21.04 -32.40 2.59
C GLY A 701 -20.33 -31.59 1.50
N ASN A 702 -20.83 -30.40 1.15
CA ASN A 702 -20.25 -29.57 0.10
C ASN A 702 -18.96 -28.90 0.59
N THR A 703 -17.82 -29.16 -0.04
CA THR A 703 -16.52 -28.54 0.34
C THR A 703 -16.19 -27.30 -0.47
N ALA A 704 -16.82 -27.13 -1.64
CA ALA A 704 -16.76 -25.91 -2.41
C ALA A 704 -17.69 -24.85 -1.78
N PHE A 705 -17.21 -23.60 -1.71
CA PHE A 705 -17.99 -22.48 -1.21
C PHE A 705 -18.79 -21.79 -2.34
N GLN A 706 -18.94 -22.43 -3.48
CA GLN A 706 -19.80 -22.02 -4.57
C GLN A 706 -20.35 -23.28 -5.26
N GLY A 707 -21.53 -23.20 -5.85
CA GLY A 707 -22.05 -24.29 -6.65
C GLY A 707 -23.54 -24.22 -6.94
N LEU A 708 -24.01 -25.26 -7.60
CA LEU A 708 -25.40 -25.45 -8.00
C LEU A 708 -25.87 -26.83 -7.49
N ILE A 709 -26.89 -26.86 -6.65
CA ILE A 709 -27.42 -28.09 -6.04
C ILE A 709 -28.79 -28.39 -6.65
N ASP A 710 -28.96 -29.58 -7.24
CA ASP A 710 -30.25 -30.04 -7.75
C ASP A 710 -31.24 -30.28 -6.61
N ILE A 711 -32.34 -29.53 -6.63
CA ILE A 711 -33.46 -29.64 -5.69
C ILE A 711 -34.77 -29.95 -6.42
N THR A 712 -34.71 -30.54 -7.62
CA THR A 712 -35.89 -30.78 -8.47
C THR A 712 -36.97 -31.59 -7.76
N ASN A 713 -36.59 -32.60 -6.98
CA ASN A 713 -37.53 -33.45 -6.23
C ASN A 713 -38.02 -32.81 -4.92
N ALA A 714 -37.81 -31.51 -4.72
CA ALA A 714 -38.21 -30.80 -3.51
C ALA A 714 -39.72 -30.51 -3.42
N ALA A 715 -40.47 -30.62 -4.51
CA ALA A 715 -41.89 -30.26 -4.59
C ALA A 715 -42.72 -30.94 -3.48
N ASP A 716 -42.56 -32.26 -3.34
CA ASP A 716 -43.26 -33.05 -2.31
C ASP A 716 -42.83 -32.67 -0.89
N ALA A 717 -41.54 -32.34 -0.70
CA ALA A 717 -41.03 -31.88 0.59
C ALA A 717 -41.54 -30.47 0.94
N ALA A 718 -41.69 -29.60 -0.05
CA ALA A 718 -42.23 -28.25 0.10
C ALA A 718 -43.71 -28.23 0.48
N SER A 719 -44.48 -29.28 0.17
CA SER A 719 -45.88 -29.43 0.61
C SER A 719 -46.07 -29.36 2.13
N LYS A 720 -45.01 -29.60 2.91
CA LYS A 720 -45.01 -29.51 4.38
C LYS A 720 -45.03 -28.06 4.87
N PHE A 721 -44.72 -27.08 4.03
CA PHE A 721 -44.80 -25.66 4.36
C PHE A 721 -46.27 -25.20 4.34
N GLY A 722 -46.67 -24.55 5.43
CA GLY A 722 -47.90 -23.75 5.48
C GLY A 722 -47.77 -22.54 4.57
N ASP A 723 -48.89 -22.06 4.03
CA ASP A 723 -48.89 -20.96 3.06
C ASP A 723 -48.26 -19.67 3.61
N SER A 724 -48.43 -19.41 4.91
CA SER A 724 -47.89 -18.23 5.61
C SER A 724 -46.50 -18.44 6.21
N ASP A 725 -45.92 -19.63 6.10
CA ASP A 725 -44.59 -19.91 6.66
C ASP A 725 -43.54 -19.07 5.93
N THR A 726 -42.46 -18.70 6.61
CA THR A 726 -41.38 -17.88 6.03
C THR A 726 -40.22 -18.75 5.60
N VAL A 727 -39.75 -18.59 4.37
CA VAL A 727 -38.67 -19.44 3.85
C VAL A 727 -37.31 -18.98 4.38
N THR A 728 -36.56 -19.89 4.98
CA THR A 728 -35.19 -19.67 5.43
C THR A 728 -34.24 -20.66 4.78
N VAL A 729 -33.15 -20.17 4.21
CA VAL A 729 -32.03 -21.03 3.80
C VAL A 729 -31.00 -21.03 4.91
N TYR A 730 -30.72 -22.22 5.46
CA TYR A 730 -29.71 -22.41 6.49
C TYR A 730 -28.48 -23.11 5.90
N VAL A 731 -27.29 -22.61 6.22
CA VAL A 731 -25.99 -23.17 5.83
C VAL A 731 -25.21 -23.58 7.08
N ASN A 732 -25.17 -24.87 7.41
CA ASN A 732 -24.37 -25.43 8.50
C ASN A 732 -22.94 -25.70 8.05
N VAL A 733 -21.98 -25.17 8.79
CA VAL A 733 -20.55 -25.40 8.63
C VAL A 733 -20.13 -26.57 9.53
N THR A 734 -19.55 -27.60 8.93
CA THR A 734 -19.09 -28.82 9.59
C THR A 734 -17.61 -29.09 9.27
N GLY A 735 -16.99 -30.04 9.97
CA GLY A 735 -15.56 -30.35 9.77
C GLY A 735 -14.62 -29.37 10.48
N LEU A 736 -15.15 -28.53 11.37
CA LEU A 736 -14.36 -27.62 12.20
C LEU A 736 -13.78 -28.36 13.41
N ALA A 737 -12.55 -28.02 13.79
CA ALA A 737 -11.88 -28.56 14.98
C ALA A 737 -12.59 -28.17 16.29
N THR A 738 -12.28 -28.87 17.39
CA THR A 738 -12.92 -28.74 18.72
C THR A 738 -12.84 -27.32 19.32
N GLY A 739 -11.96 -26.44 18.83
CA GLY A 739 -11.85 -25.03 19.26
C GLY A 739 -12.61 -24.02 18.39
N GLY A 740 -13.32 -24.48 17.35
CA GLY A 740 -13.94 -23.59 16.36
C GLY A 740 -12.90 -22.84 15.52
N ARG A 741 -13.37 -21.83 14.79
CA ARG A 741 -12.58 -21.06 13.83
C ARG A 741 -12.91 -19.58 13.97
N ASN A 742 -11.89 -18.74 13.94
CA ASN A 742 -12.10 -17.29 14.04
C ASN A 742 -12.65 -16.76 12.70
N ILE A 743 -13.77 -16.06 12.78
CA ILE A 743 -14.30 -15.24 11.70
C ILE A 743 -13.91 -13.79 12.00
N PRO A 744 -13.07 -13.15 11.17
CA PRO A 744 -12.67 -11.76 11.36
C PRO A 744 -13.85 -10.78 11.34
N ALA A 745 -13.65 -9.61 11.94
CA ALA A 745 -14.54 -8.47 11.70
C ALA A 745 -14.24 -7.93 10.29
N ALA A 746 -15.20 -8.03 9.38
CA ALA A 746 -15.08 -7.64 7.99
C ALA A 746 -16.46 -7.57 7.32
N ASN A 747 -16.49 -7.12 6.07
CA ASN A 747 -17.63 -7.31 5.18
C ASN A 747 -17.47 -8.63 4.42
N TYR A 748 -18.61 -9.25 4.09
CA TYR A 748 -18.69 -10.51 3.36
C TYR A 748 -19.76 -10.41 2.28
N THR A 749 -19.57 -11.13 1.18
CA THR A 749 -20.56 -11.30 0.11
C THR A 749 -21.22 -12.68 0.21
N ALA A 750 -22.51 -12.75 -0.08
CA ALA A 750 -23.27 -14.00 -0.12
C ALA A 750 -24.25 -14.01 -1.29
N ILE A 751 -24.36 -15.17 -1.94
CA ILE A 751 -25.37 -15.48 -2.93
C ILE A 751 -26.05 -16.78 -2.50
N VAL A 752 -27.37 -16.75 -2.49
CA VAL A 752 -28.24 -17.90 -2.22
C VAL A 752 -29.52 -17.68 -3.03
N ASP A 753 -29.63 -18.37 -4.17
CA ASP A 753 -30.76 -18.23 -5.10
C ASP A 753 -31.40 -19.59 -5.38
N LEU A 754 -32.73 -19.60 -5.59
CA LEU A 754 -33.44 -20.74 -6.13
C LEU A 754 -33.74 -20.47 -7.62
N PHE A 755 -33.23 -21.36 -8.47
CA PHE A 755 -33.44 -21.32 -9.91
C PHE A 755 -34.47 -22.35 -10.36
N ARG A 756 -35.13 -22.05 -11.47
CA ARG A 756 -36.06 -22.95 -12.16
C ARG A 756 -35.83 -22.90 -13.66
N PHE A 757 -35.71 -24.07 -14.29
CA PHE A 757 -35.51 -24.20 -15.74
C PHE A 757 -36.47 -25.23 -16.33
N GLY A 758 -36.81 -25.09 -17.60
CA GLY A 758 -37.43 -26.14 -18.40
C GLY A 758 -38.90 -25.91 -18.75
N THR A 759 -39.70 -26.97 -18.93
CA THR A 759 -41.08 -26.84 -19.45
C THR A 759 -42.14 -27.68 -18.73
N SER A 760 -43.37 -27.16 -18.60
CA SER A 760 -44.51 -27.88 -18.01
C SER A 760 -45.41 -28.62 -19.04
N ASN A 761 -45.01 -28.64 -20.32
CA ASN A 761 -45.69 -29.32 -21.44
C ASN A 761 -44.72 -29.41 -22.66
N ASP A 762 -45.24 -29.37 -23.89
CA ASP A 762 -44.49 -29.25 -25.16
C ASP A 762 -43.71 -27.94 -25.30
N GLY A 763 -43.95 -26.97 -24.41
CA GLY A 763 -43.26 -25.70 -24.42
C GLY A 763 -43.75 -24.79 -25.54
N ASP A 764 -44.89 -25.05 -26.19
CA ASP A 764 -45.46 -24.23 -27.29
C ASP A 764 -46.75 -23.51 -26.90
N SER A 765 -46.88 -23.11 -25.64
CA SER A 765 -48.01 -22.30 -25.19
C SER A 765 -47.99 -20.92 -25.86
N ALA A 766 -49.11 -20.55 -26.48
CA ALA A 766 -49.31 -19.22 -27.06
C ALA A 766 -49.19 -18.07 -26.03
N THR A 767 -49.26 -18.37 -24.73
CA THR A 767 -49.08 -17.39 -23.64
C THR A 767 -47.68 -17.40 -23.05
N GLY A 768 -46.78 -18.28 -23.51
CA GLY A 768 -45.41 -18.40 -23.01
C GLY A 768 -45.29 -18.88 -21.56
N THR A 769 -46.37 -19.45 -21.00
CA THR A 769 -46.49 -19.82 -19.58
C THR A 769 -45.93 -21.19 -19.24
N ASP A 770 -45.48 -21.94 -20.24
CA ASP A 770 -45.00 -23.33 -20.12
C ASP A 770 -43.49 -23.45 -20.28
N ARG A 771 -42.78 -22.33 -20.51
CA ARG A 771 -41.31 -22.24 -20.50
C ARG A 771 -40.85 -21.48 -19.26
N PHE A 772 -39.95 -22.09 -18.51
CA PHE A 772 -39.40 -21.55 -17.27
C PHE A 772 -37.90 -21.33 -17.43
N ASN A 773 -37.47 -20.11 -17.13
CA ASN A 773 -36.08 -19.74 -16.92
C ASN A 773 -36.08 -18.64 -15.87
N ASP A 774 -36.13 -19.03 -14.61
CA ASP A 774 -36.10 -18.16 -13.45
C ASP A 774 -34.70 -18.24 -12.86
N ALA A 775 -33.82 -17.32 -13.26
CA ALA A 775 -32.40 -17.33 -12.88
C ALA A 775 -31.81 -15.92 -12.88
N ILE A 776 -30.70 -15.76 -12.14
CA ILE A 776 -29.88 -14.55 -12.15
C ILE A 776 -28.40 -14.95 -12.30
N TYR A 777 -27.74 -14.39 -13.31
CA TYR A 777 -26.34 -14.63 -13.63
C TYR A 777 -25.56 -13.35 -13.36
N ARG A 778 -24.52 -13.43 -12.54
CA ARG A 778 -23.68 -12.28 -12.17
C ARG A 778 -22.35 -12.40 -12.88
N LEU A 779 -21.91 -11.33 -13.53
CA LEU A 779 -20.70 -11.33 -14.33
C LEU A 779 -19.50 -10.97 -13.43
N GLU A 780 -18.54 -11.89 -13.34
CA GLU A 780 -17.21 -11.55 -12.84
C GLU A 780 -16.37 -11.08 -14.04
N LEU A 781 -15.83 -9.87 -13.98
CA LEU A 781 -15.10 -9.24 -15.09
C LEU A 781 -13.71 -8.80 -14.61
N GLU A 782 -12.72 -8.88 -15.49
CA GLU A 782 -11.33 -8.51 -15.23
C GLU A 782 -10.99 -7.24 -16.00
N GLU A 783 -10.34 -6.27 -15.36
CA GLU A 783 -9.89 -5.08 -16.07
C GLU A 783 -8.86 -5.44 -17.16
N SER A 784 -9.02 -4.84 -18.34
CA SER A 784 -8.19 -5.12 -19.52
C SER A 784 -6.73 -4.68 -19.39
N GLY A 785 -6.42 -3.92 -18.33
CA GLY A 785 -5.09 -3.45 -17.96
C GLY A 785 -5.17 -2.20 -17.06
N LEU A 786 -4.02 -1.77 -16.56
CA LEU A 786 -3.89 -0.67 -15.61
C LEU A 786 -4.66 0.58 -16.02
N ASN A 787 -5.55 1.03 -15.13
CA ASN A 787 -6.28 2.29 -15.26
C ASN A 787 -7.08 2.41 -16.57
N THR A 788 -7.55 1.29 -17.14
CA THR A 788 -8.31 1.29 -18.40
C THR A 788 -9.79 1.55 -18.18
N ALA A 789 -10.28 1.35 -16.95
CA ALA A 789 -11.71 1.37 -16.61
C ALA A 789 -12.56 0.46 -17.51
N THR A 790 -11.92 -0.50 -18.18
CA THR A 790 -12.54 -1.39 -19.16
C THR A 790 -12.39 -2.80 -18.64
N PHE A 791 -13.50 -3.44 -18.32
CA PHE A 791 -13.56 -4.79 -17.79
C PHE A 791 -14.12 -5.74 -18.84
N GLU A 792 -13.47 -6.89 -18.99
CA GLU A 792 -13.78 -7.88 -20.01
C GLU A 792 -14.13 -9.22 -19.39
N GLY A 793 -15.01 -9.95 -20.07
CA GLY A 793 -15.42 -11.30 -19.70
C GLY A 793 -16.17 -11.96 -20.84
N THR A 794 -16.73 -13.14 -20.58
CA THR A 794 -17.55 -13.86 -21.56
C THR A 794 -18.83 -14.39 -20.93
N VAL A 795 -19.86 -14.52 -21.74
CA VAL A 795 -21.10 -15.21 -21.41
C VAL A 795 -21.32 -16.30 -22.42
N GLU A 796 -21.85 -17.43 -21.98
CA GLU A 796 -22.23 -18.56 -22.81
C GLU A 796 -23.62 -19.00 -22.36
N TYR A 797 -24.44 -19.45 -23.31
CA TYR A 797 -25.68 -20.12 -22.98
C TYR A 797 -25.69 -21.49 -23.62
N VAL A 798 -26.39 -22.42 -22.99
CA VAL A 798 -26.63 -23.76 -23.54
C VAL A 798 -28.14 -23.96 -23.64
N MET A 799 -28.60 -24.33 -24.83
CA MET A 799 -29.97 -24.77 -25.02
C MET A 799 -30.14 -26.14 -24.35
N LEU A 800 -31.10 -26.23 -23.42
CA LEU A 800 -31.51 -27.52 -22.89
C LEU A 800 -32.14 -28.32 -24.03
N ASN A 801 -31.58 -29.50 -24.33
CA ASN A 801 -32.03 -30.33 -25.45
C ASN A 801 -33.51 -30.70 -25.27
N GLN A 802 -34.38 -30.17 -26.15
CA GLN A 802 -35.84 -30.31 -26.07
C GLN A 802 -36.33 -31.70 -26.52
N LEU A 803 -35.45 -32.56 -27.06
CA LEU A 803 -35.87 -33.71 -27.86
C LEU A 803 -36.42 -34.93 -27.09
N ASN A 804 -36.37 -34.97 -25.75
CA ASN A 804 -36.83 -36.15 -24.97
C ASN A 804 -37.53 -35.82 -23.63
N ILE A 805 -38.01 -34.59 -23.43
CA ILE A 805 -38.57 -34.17 -22.13
C ILE A 805 -39.86 -34.93 -21.74
N LEU A 806 -40.53 -35.58 -22.69
CA LEU A 806 -41.88 -36.16 -22.53
C LEU A 806 -42.03 -37.63 -22.98
N GLN A 807 -40.95 -38.42 -23.12
CA GLN A 807 -41.10 -39.86 -23.43
C GLN A 807 -41.35 -40.73 -22.21
#